data_AF-A0A3S4JZE7-F1
#
_entry.id   AF-A0A3S4JZE7-F1
#
_cell.length_a   1.000
_cell.length_b   1.000
_cell.length_c   1.000
_cell.angle_alpha   90.00
_cell.angle_beta   90.00
_cell.angle_gamma   90.00
#
_symmetry.space_group_name_H-M   'P 1'
#
loop_
_entity.id
_entity.type
_entity.pdbx_description
1 polymer ?
#
loop_
_entity_poly.entity_id
_entity_poly.type
_entity_poly.pdbx_seq_one_letter_code
_entity_poly.pdbx_strand_id
1 'polypeptide(L)'
;MKVPPVACLDALAQRAMLVTDIVHCADYVLQGRPDRLETYLDVLTRYGYGDCASILAFHPCYTHMDSQTLDFWLGLVGALNDRSVASVVAKWAVRACARRHTDSLKYIIGKLPPANLDALTQRLFVMDMCPALVRHVVEVQGLNDLKALNHWYHHEAWGAKDYAGGSEADALETILIEDAFRRKNFVVLEGNRACLEEVVSARARTQVPPPSDHSKADWETCQKARERAEEREREALRPILPRILEETHGILLRSVLEAACSSEASISALLAVLRPLLVDLACGRGPVHKTLTDLESEAVALTYGVQASMLSEYWGRAIGQGATWGAWDRDEPYLMRWQHNTLKIKGTLDHEGLQCLVDAVQFARRFSDRDGDIFTTCKHLRGNTLTKPRPDHYALRRHLGVLLAVASEDEIVKEWLSHRLEALTHLDDESSAAHREISELNDFLHVNLPDALEASLDRFIARFSDDDARHLALRLDASSGSVTDAKSMLCGALHRTRAKVLEVYQRWSAREKGKFKMGGDVSHQSTLHAFVSKYPAAFFAKLALGLCSWNRVALWQEARHAHLVVFDPLTGKLAGVALLYVEVIPDLDRTRPSLIIRGINPTGAMVANHDPHSIVKSFFDVAISLAREHGLVGVAFPCDGGQDFMSNRDDIGKVIRQRFEKRHVPLYRDRERLEHEIDWRDAPRLIRQTFYAYEQGDGRIETLYAIWAAPITALPPQRADGGGDQKVSPAKVCEES
;
A
#
# COMPACT_ATOMS: atom_id res chain seq x y z
N MET A 1 -30.44 -38.05 6.47
CA MET A 1 -31.17 -38.16 7.75
C MET A 1 -30.56 -37.22 8.76
N LYS A 2 -31.34 -36.27 9.30
CA LYS A 2 -30.90 -35.38 10.41
C LYS A 2 -30.90 -36.22 11.69
N VAL A 3 -29.73 -36.41 12.29
CA VAL A 3 -29.57 -37.13 13.56
C VAL A 3 -30.03 -36.22 14.72
N PRO A 4 -30.64 -36.74 15.81
CA PRO A 4 -31.20 -35.90 16.86
C PRO A 4 -30.12 -35.18 17.70
N PRO A 5 -30.38 -33.95 18.19
CA PRO A 5 -29.53 -33.22 19.14
C PRO A 5 -29.18 -33.99 20.43
N VAL A 6 -29.98 -35.03 20.74
CA VAL A 6 -29.87 -35.84 21.97
C VAL A 6 -28.53 -36.57 22.06
N ALA A 7 -28.03 -37.16 20.99
CA ALA A 7 -26.76 -37.89 21.02
C ALA A 7 -25.56 -36.98 21.33
N CYS A 8 -25.57 -35.75 20.81
CA CYS A 8 -24.55 -34.75 21.14
C CYS A 8 -24.64 -34.28 22.60
N LEU A 9 -25.85 -34.15 23.14
CA LEU A 9 -26.08 -33.82 24.55
C LEU A 9 -25.61 -34.95 25.47
N ASP A 10 -25.88 -36.21 25.11
CA ASP A 10 -25.40 -37.37 25.85
C ASP A 10 -23.87 -37.44 25.88
N ALA A 11 -23.22 -37.21 24.74
CA ALA A 11 -21.75 -37.17 24.65
C ALA A 11 -21.14 -36.06 25.52
N LEU A 12 -21.74 -34.87 25.57
CA LEU A 12 -21.29 -33.77 26.44
C LEU A 12 -21.58 -34.05 27.92
N ALA A 13 -22.72 -34.65 28.24
CA ALA A 13 -23.09 -35.04 29.60
C ALA A 13 -22.16 -36.11 30.18
N GLN A 14 -21.71 -37.07 29.35
CA GLN A 14 -20.69 -38.06 29.72
C GLN A 14 -19.33 -37.41 30.10
N ARG A 15 -19.10 -36.15 29.70
CA ARG A 15 -17.91 -35.36 30.08
C ARG A 15 -18.19 -34.34 31.21
N ALA A 16 -19.27 -34.54 31.96
CA ALA A 16 -19.67 -33.70 33.10
C ALA A 16 -19.95 -32.22 32.76
N MET A 17 -20.33 -31.92 31.51
CA MET A 17 -20.79 -30.58 31.11
C MET A 17 -22.16 -30.29 31.72
N LEU A 18 -22.31 -29.18 32.46
CA LEU A 18 -23.61 -28.76 32.98
C LEU A 18 -24.43 -28.09 31.88
N VAL A 19 -25.75 -28.02 32.06
CA VAL A 19 -26.66 -27.35 31.12
C VAL A 19 -26.24 -25.89 30.89
N THR A 20 -25.75 -25.20 31.93
CA THR A 20 -25.22 -23.82 31.83
C THR A 20 -23.97 -23.72 30.96
N ASP A 21 -23.12 -24.75 30.95
CA ASP A 21 -21.90 -24.80 30.15
C ASP A 21 -22.24 -25.09 28.69
N ILE A 22 -23.21 -25.98 28.44
CA ILE A 22 -23.69 -26.33 27.10
C ILE A 22 -24.27 -25.10 26.38
N VAL A 23 -24.96 -24.22 27.11
CA VAL A 23 -25.46 -22.94 26.56
C VAL A 23 -24.31 -22.06 26.05
N HIS A 24 -23.13 -22.12 26.67
CA HIS A 24 -21.96 -21.35 26.26
C HIS A 24 -21.21 -21.96 25.06
N CYS A 25 -21.49 -23.21 24.71
CA CYS A 25 -20.87 -23.92 23.58
C CYS A 25 -21.93 -24.57 22.67
N ALA A 26 -23.00 -23.83 22.37
CA ALA A 26 -24.17 -24.35 21.68
C ALA A 26 -23.86 -25.00 20.30
N ASP A 27 -22.78 -24.59 19.63
CA ASP A 27 -22.41 -25.15 18.32
C ASP A 27 -22.06 -26.63 18.34
N TYR A 28 -21.58 -27.17 19.48
CA TYR A 28 -21.38 -28.62 19.62
C TYR A 28 -22.68 -29.41 19.40
N VAL A 29 -23.82 -28.81 19.76
CA VAL A 29 -25.16 -29.42 19.64
C VAL A 29 -25.84 -28.98 18.34
N LEU A 30 -25.73 -27.71 17.96
CA LEU A 30 -26.44 -27.11 16.82
C LEU A 30 -25.80 -27.43 15.47
N GLN A 31 -24.47 -27.59 15.41
CA GLN A 31 -23.72 -27.83 14.17
C GLN A 31 -23.16 -29.25 14.05
N GLY A 32 -23.28 -30.06 15.11
CA GLY A 32 -22.65 -31.37 15.21
C GLY A 32 -23.35 -32.48 14.42
N ARG A 33 -22.57 -33.23 13.63
CA ARG A 33 -22.86 -34.66 13.41
C ARG A 33 -22.29 -35.40 14.63
N PRO A 34 -23.03 -36.29 15.32
CA PRO A 34 -22.56 -36.91 16.57
C PRO A 34 -21.18 -37.56 16.41
N ASP A 35 -20.97 -38.30 15.32
CA ASP A 35 -19.68 -38.92 14.99
C ASP A 35 -18.53 -37.90 14.92
N ARG A 36 -18.80 -36.68 14.43
CA ARG A 36 -17.82 -35.58 14.37
C ARG A 36 -17.52 -35.02 15.77
N LEU A 37 -18.55 -34.84 16.60
CA LEU A 37 -18.38 -34.36 17.97
C LEU A 37 -17.60 -35.36 18.82
N GLU A 38 -17.96 -36.64 18.77
CA GLU A 38 -17.23 -37.69 19.48
C GLU A 38 -15.76 -37.73 19.07
N THR A 39 -15.48 -37.77 17.75
CA THR A 39 -14.10 -37.74 17.25
C THR A 39 -13.33 -36.50 17.72
N TYR A 40 -13.99 -35.34 17.77
CA TYR A 40 -13.39 -34.10 18.25
C TYR A 40 -13.09 -34.13 19.76
N LEU A 41 -14.03 -34.58 20.58
CA LEU A 41 -13.86 -34.73 22.03
C LEU A 41 -12.79 -35.78 22.36
N ASP A 42 -12.69 -36.85 21.58
CA ASP A 42 -11.65 -37.87 21.72
C ASP A 42 -10.26 -37.29 21.45
N VAL A 43 -10.11 -36.43 20.44
CA VAL A 43 -8.86 -35.69 20.19
C VAL A 43 -8.50 -34.80 21.38
N LEU A 44 -9.44 -34.01 21.91
CA LEU A 44 -9.19 -33.21 23.12
C LEU A 44 -8.73 -34.06 24.30
N THR A 45 -9.39 -35.21 24.51
CA THR A 45 -9.08 -36.14 25.60
C THR A 45 -7.68 -36.72 25.47
N ARG A 46 -7.29 -37.12 24.26
CA ARG A 46 -5.97 -37.67 23.95
C ARG A 46 -4.83 -36.74 24.36
N TYR A 47 -5.03 -35.43 24.22
CA TYR A 47 -4.05 -34.41 24.60
C TYR A 47 -4.27 -33.80 26.00
N GLY A 48 -5.14 -34.39 26.81
CA GLY A 48 -5.35 -33.97 28.21
C GLY A 48 -6.33 -32.83 28.42
N TYR A 49 -7.12 -32.46 27.41
CA TYR A 49 -8.12 -31.38 27.42
C TYR A 49 -9.57 -31.92 27.53
N GLY A 50 -9.75 -33.07 28.18
CA GLY A 50 -11.03 -33.76 28.29
C GLY A 50 -11.95 -33.26 29.42
N ASP A 51 -11.51 -32.29 30.23
CA ASP A 51 -12.29 -31.70 31.30
C ASP A 51 -13.24 -30.59 30.80
N CYS A 52 -14.27 -30.28 31.60
CA CYS A 52 -15.31 -29.30 31.25
C CYS A 52 -14.74 -27.92 30.88
N ALA A 53 -13.77 -27.39 31.64
CA ALA A 53 -13.21 -26.07 31.37
C ALA A 53 -12.42 -26.04 30.05
N SER A 54 -11.70 -27.11 29.73
CA SER A 54 -11.01 -27.26 28.45
C SER A 54 -11.97 -27.43 27.28
N ILE A 55 -13.03 -28.25 27.41
CA ILE A 55 -14.04 -28.43 26.36
C ILE A 55 -14.72 -27.10 26.00
N LEU A 56 -15.03 -26.28 27.02
CA LEU A 56 -15.53 -24.92 26.85
C LEU A 56 -14.51 -24.02 26.14
N ALA A 57 -13.24 -24.07 26.56
CA ALA A 57 -12.18 -23.27 25.96
C ALA A 57 -11.93 -23.58 24.48
N PHE A 58 -12.08 -24.84 24.07
CA PHE A 58 -11.90 -25.31 22.69
C PHE A 58 -13.15 -25.22 21.82
N HIS A 59 -14.27 -24.71 22.34
CA HIS A 59 -15.49 -24.48 21.55
C HIS A 59 -15.25 -23.63 20.29
N PRO A 60 -14.46 -22.53 20.32
CA PRO A 60 -14.12 -21.78 19.11
C PRO A 60 -13.36 -22.58 18.06
N CYS A 61 -12.54 -23.58 18.46
CA CYS A 61 -11.84 -24.42 17.49
C CYS A 61 -12.83 -25.30 16.71
N TYR A 62 -13.89 -25.78 17.35
CA TYR A 62 -14.88 -26.68 16.73
C TYR A 62 -15.57 -26.10 15.50
N THR A 63 -15.79 -24.79 15.50
CA THR A 63 -16.43 -24.09 14.39
C THR A 63 -15.45 -23.79 13.24
N HIS A 64 -14.14 -23.76 13.51
CA HIS A 64 -13.13 -23.34 12.53
C HIS A 64 -12.29 -24.48 11.94
N MET A 65 -12.21 -25.63 12.61
CA MET A 65 -11.38 -26.75 12.16
C MET A 65 -12.04 -28.11 12.35
N ASP A 66 -11.63 -29.09 11.54
CA ASP A 66 -12.01 -30.48 11.72
C ASP A 66 -11.12 -31.19 12.76
N SER A 67 -11.52 -32.40 13.15
CA SER A 67 -10.81 -33.17 14.17
C SER A 67 -9.38 -33.55 13.75
N GLN A 68 -9.10 -33.70 12.44
CA GLN A 68 -7.76 -34.02 11.94
C GLN A 68 -6.82 -32.81 12.05
N THR A 69 -7.33 -31.63 11.71
CA THR A 69 -6.61 -30.36 11.83
C THR A 69 -6.36 -30.03 13.31
N LEU A 70 -7.33 -30.27 14.18
CA LEU A 70 -7.14 -30.13 15.62
C LEU A 70 -6.07 -31.10 16.15
N ASP A 71 -6.14 -32.38 15.77
CA ASP A 71 -5.17 -33.41 16.19
C ASP A 71 -3.74 -33.00 15.79
N PHE A 72 -3.57 -32.47 14.57
CA PHE A 72 -2.31 -31.91 14.12
C PHE A 72 -1.81 -30.76 15.03
N TRP A 73 -2.64 -29.75 15.30
CA TRP A 73 -2.25 -28.60 16.12
C TRP A 73 -1.94 -28.98 17.56
N LEU A 74 -2.75 -29.85 18.16
CA LEU A 74 -2.53 -30.32 19.53
C LEU A 74 -1.34 -31.25 19.65
N GLY A 75 -1.07 -32.08 18.64
CA GLY A 75 0.16 -32.88 18.56
C GLY A 75 1.41 -32.02 18.58
N LEU A 76 1.33 -30.85 17.94
CA LEU A 76 2.43 -29.91 17.82
C LEU A 76 2.65 -29.10 19.12
N VAL A 77 1.57 -28.72 19.81
CA VAL A 77 1.63 -28.01 21.09
C VAL A 77 1.92 -28.93 22.28
N GLY A 78 1.42 -30.17 22.26
CA GLY A 78 1.37 -31.07 23.42
C GLY A 78 2.73 -31.35 24.06
N ALA A 79 3.80 -31.42 23.27
CA ALA A 79 5.16 -31.64 23.78
C ALA A 79 5.84 -30.36 24.32
N LEU A 80 5.29 -29.18 24.03
CA LEU A 80 5.90 -27.87 24.27
C LEU A 80 5.20 -27.08 25.38
N ASN A 81 4.18 -27.68 25.97
CA ASN A 81 3.23 -27.01 26.82
C ASN A 81 3.25 -27.61 28.23
N ASP A 82 3.93 -26.94 29.15
CA ASP A 82 4.06 -27.37 30.56
C ASP A 82 2.79 -27.00 31.37
N ARG A 83 1.64 -27.49 30.89
CA ARG A 83 0.28 -27.22 31.38
C ARG A 83 -0.18 -25.76 31.28
N SER A 84 -0.17 -25.18 30.08
CA SER A 84 -0.91 -23.91 29.87
C SER A 84 -2.41 -24.09 30.01
N VAL A 85 -3.07 -22.97 30.32
CA VAL A 85 -4.53 -22.84 30.37
C VAL A 85 -5.09 -23.21 29.00
N ALA A 86 -6.04 -24.16 28.94
CA ALA A 86 -6.66 -24.64 27.70
C ALA A 86 -7.15 -23.51 26.77
N SER A 87 -7.56 -22.37 27.33
CA SER A 87 -7.93 -21.17 26.57
C SER A 87 -6.79 -20.56 25.75
N VAL A 88 -5.55 -20.63 26.23
CA VAL A 88 -4.36 -20.16 25.50
C VAL A 88 -4.08 -21.07 24.32
N VAL A 89 -4.12 -22.38 24.52
CA VAL A 89 -3.90 -23.36 23.44
C VAL A 89 -5.02 -23.29 22.41
N ALA A 90 -6.28 -23.17 22.84
CA ALA A 90 -7.41 -23.02 21.93
C ALA A 90 -7.28 -21.76 21.07
N LYS A 91 -6.97 -20.60 21.69
CA LYS A 91 -6.72 -19.35 20.95
C LYS A 91 -5.56 -19.47 19.98
N TRP A 92 -4.48 -20.11 20.41
CA TRP A 92 -3.31 -20.36 19.55
C TRP A 92 -3.68 -21.23 18.35
N ALA A 93 -4.43 -22.32 18.55
CA ALA A 93 -4.84 -23.23 17.49
C ALA A 93 -5.77 -22.53 16.47
N VAL A 94 -6.70 -21.69 16.92
CA VAL A 94 -7.51 -20.84 16.03
C VAL A 94 -6.61 -19.89 15.22
N ARG A 95 -5.66 -19.22 15.86
CA ARG A 95 -4.72 -18.30 15.19
C ARG A 95 -3.85 -19.02 14.15
N ALA A 96 -3.37 -20.23 14.45
CA ALA A 96 -2.61 -21.04 13.52
C ALA A 96 -3.48 -21.50 12.34
N CYS A 97 -4.72 -21.93 12.61
CA CYS A 97 -5.67 -22.39 11.59
C CYS A 97 -6.12 -21.27 10.63
N ALA A 98 -6.10 -20.01 11.05
CA ALA A 98 -6.47 -18.88 10.19
C ALA A 98 -5.41 -18.55 9.12
N ARG A 99 -4.21 -19.15 9.20
CA ARG A 99 -3.10 -18.89 8.28
C ARG A 99 -3.05 -19.92 7.15
N ARG A 100 -2.41 -19.56 6.04
CA ARG A 100 -2.53 -20.29 4.77
C ARG A 100 -1.64 -21.53 4.68
N HIS A 101 -0.37 -21.44 5.09
CA HIS A 101 0.62 -22.45 4.75
C HIS A 101 1.11 -23.25 5.97
N THR A 102 0.33 -24.26 6.37
CA THR A 102 0.67 -25.18 7.47
C THR A 102 1.98 -25.94 7.26
N ASP A 103 2.28 -26.31 6.01
CA ASP A 103 3.50 -27.06 5.70
C ASP A 103 4.77 -26.24 5.87
N SER A 104 4.71 -24.91 5.71
CA SER A 104 5.82 -24.00 6.02
C SER A 104 6.20 -24.07 7.51
N LEU A 105 5.20 -24.11 8.39
CA LEU A 105 5.43 -24.22 9.83
C LEU A 105 5.96 -25.61 10.21
N LYS A 106 5.39 -26.70 9.66
CA LYS A 106 5.90 -28.06 9.88
C LYS A 106 7.39 -28.15 9.54
N TYR A 107 7.76 -27.59 8.40
CA TYR A 107 9.14 -27.56 7.94
C TYR A 107 10.05 -26.80 8.90
N ILE A 108 9.65 -25.58 9.32
CA ILE A 108 10.44 -24.76 10.25
C ILE A 108 10.58 -25.40 11.62
N ILE A 109 9.54 -26.06 12.13
CA ILE A 109 9.63 -26.78 13.41
C ILE A 109 10.58 -27.97 13.31
N GLY A 110 10.59 -28.68 12.18
CA GLY A 110 11.53 -29.76 11.93
C GLY A 110 13.00 -29.31 11.90
N LYS A 111 13.27 -28.10 11.42
CA LYS A 111 14.64 -27.52 11.36
C LYS A 111 15.02 -26.77 12.63
N LEU A 112 14.08 -26.04 13.22
CA LEU A 112 14.26 -25.16 14.38
C LEU A 112 13.19 -25.48 15.43
N PRO A 113 13.33 -26.58 16.18
CA PRO A 113 12.36 -26.98 17.18
C PRO A 113 12.13 -25.86 18.20
N PRO A 114 10.87 -25.46 18.46
CA PRO A 114 10.56 -24.54 19.54
C PRO A 114 10.80 -25.21 20.90
N ALA A 115 11.20 -24.42 21.90
CA ALA A 115 11.38 -24.92 23.28
C ALA A 115 10.09 -24.84 24.11
N ASN A 116 9.15 -23.98 23.72
CA ASN A 116 7.88 -23.74 24.41
C ASN A 116 6.82 -23.16 23.45
N LEU A 117 5.60 -22.97 23.95
CA LEU A 117 4.48 -22.43 23.17
C LEU A 117 4.73 -21.00 22.64
N ASP A 118 5.45 -20.15 23.39
CA ASP A 118 5.77 -18.80 22.94
C ASP A 118 6.75 -18.83 21.76
N ALA A 119 7.78 -19.66 21.83
CA ALA A 119 8.73 -19.89 20.75
C ALA A 119 8.02 -20.46 19.51
N LEU A 120 7.04 -21.34 19.70
CA LEU A 120 6.20 -21.83 18.62
C LEU A 120 5.34 -20.71 18.02
N THR A 121 4.76 -19.84 18.84
CA THR A 121 3.98 -18.68 18.40
C THR A 121 4.80 -17.71 17.56
N GLN A 122 6.05 -17.46 17.94
CA GLN A 122 6.99 -16.62 17.20
C GLN A 122 7.32 -17.17 15.80
N ARG A 123 7.03 -18.45 15.51
CA ARG A 123 7.24 -19.06 14.19
C ARG A 123 6.03 -18.95 13.27
N LEU A 124 4.85 -18.52 13.75
CA LEU A 124 3.63 -18.52 12.94
C LEU A 124 3.73 -17.66 11.67
N PHE A 125 4.55 -16.60 11.66
CA PHE A 125 4.74 -15.72 10.49
C PHE A 125 5.19 -16.48 9.24
N VAL A 126 5.87 -17.63 9.40
CA VAL A 126 6.32 -18.44 8.26
C VAL A 126 5.16 -19.05 7.47
N MET A 127 3.97 -19.15 8.06
CA MET A 127 2.75 -19.62 7.38
C MET A 127 2.15 -18.56 6.45
N ASP A 128 2.64 -17.32 6.51
CA ASP A 128 2.28 -16.26 5.57
C ASP A 128 3.11 -16.36 4.28
N MET A 129 4.07 -17.28 4.23
CA MET A 129 4.91 -17.59 3.07
C MET A 129 4.64 -19.02 2.61
N CYS A 130 4.68 -19.25 1.29
CA CYS A 130 4.52 -20.59 0.76
C CYS A 130 5.69 -21.52 1.17
N PRO A 131 5.48 -22.84 1.23
CA PRO A 131 6.51 -23.78 1.70
C PRO A 131 7.78 -23.76 0.84
N ALA A 132 7.64 -23.58 -0.49
CA ALA A 132 8.77 -23.51 -1.40
C ALA A 132 9.71 -22.34 -1.06
N LEU A 133 9.15 -21.14 -0.83
CA LEU A 133 9.94 -19.97 -0.44
C LEU A 133 10.63 -20.20 0.89
N VAL A 134 9.91 -20.69 1.91
CA VAL A 134 10.49 -20.95 3.24
C VAL A 134 11.64 -21.95 3.19
N ARG A 135 11.52 -23.04 2.42
CA ARG A 135 12.60 -23.99 2.21
C ARG A 135 13.81 -23.33 1.57
N HIS A 136 13.60 -22.56 0.50
CA HIS A 136 14.68 -21.85 -0.19
C HIS A 136 15.42 -20.88 0.76
N VAL A 137 14.68 -20.11 1.55
CA VAL A 137 15.25 -19.15 2.51
C VAL A 137 16.13 -19.86 3.55
N VAL A 138 15.68 -20.99 4.07
CA VAL A 138 16.39 -21.72 5.13
C VAL A 138 17.58 -22.51 4.59
N GLU A 139 17.41 -23.22 3.47
CA GLU A 139 18.42 -24.16 2.94
C GLU A 139 19.43 -23.48 2.02
N VAL A 140 18.99 -22.56 1.17
CA VAL A 140 19.85 -21.93 0.16
C VAL A 140 20.42 -20.62 0.68
N GLN A 141 19.58 -19.75 1.26
CA GLN A 141 20.03 -18.45 1.79
C GLN A 141 20.62 -18.55 3.19
N GLY A 142 20.51 -19.71 3.84
CA GLY A 142 21.15 -19.98 5.13
C GLY A 142 20.55 -19.21 6.31
N LEU A 143 19.33 -18.67 6.19
CA LEU A 143 18.63 -18.03 7.32
C LEU A 143 18.07 -19.11 8.25
N ASN A 144 18.98 -19.72 9.00
CA ASN A 144 18.75 -20.88 9.85
C ASN A 144 18.55 -20.52 11.33
N ASP A 145 18.32 -19.25 11.66
CA ASP A 145 17.88 -18.82 12.98
C ASP A 145 16.59 -17.99 12.87
N LEU A 146 15.73 -18.11 13.88
CA LEU A 146 14.40 -17.49 13.86
C LEU A 146 14.47 -15.97 13.82
N LYS A 147 15.50 -15.38 14.45
CA LYS A 147 15.65 -13.92 14.53
C LYS A 147 16.02 -13.35 13.17
N ALA A 148 16.96 -13.96 12.46
CA ALA A 148 17.33 -13.58 11.10
C ALA A 148 16.18 -13.81 10.11
N LEU A 149 15.47 -14.93 10.22
CA LEU A 149 14.32 -15.21 9.35
C LEU A 149 13.19 -14.19 9.56
N ASN A 150 12.89 -13.85 10.81
CA ASN A 150 11.89 -12.84 11.15
C ASN A 150 12.32 -11.44 10.66
N HIS A 151 13.58 -11.08 10.89
CA HIS A 151 14.15 -9.82 10.43
C HIS A 151 14.05 -9.67 8.91
N TRP A 152 14.53 -10.69 8.18
CA TRP A 152 14.44 -10.72 6.73
C TRP A 152 12.99 -10.58 6.26
N TYR A 153 12.05 -11.35 6.81
CA TYR A 153 10.65 -11.31 6.37
C TYR A 153 10.02 -9.92 6.54
N HIS A 154 10.24 -9.26 7.67
CA HIS A 154 9.59 -7.98 7.97
C HIS A 154 10.31 -6.74 7.42
N HIS A 155 11.63 -6.83 7.17
CA HIS A 155 12.46 -5.67 6.79
C HIS A 155 13.05 -5.76 5.38
N GLU A 156 13.28 -6.97 4.86
CA GLU A 156 13.97 -7.18 3.58
C GLU A 156 13.08 -7.83 2.51
N ALA A 157 12.06 -8.58 2.91
CA ALA A 157 11.25 -9.43 2.03
C ALA A 157 9.90 -8.80 1.66
N TRP A 158 9.85 -7.51 1.36
CA TRP A 158 8.59 -6.86 1.00
C TRP A 158 8.00 -7.48 -0.29
N GLY A 159 6.77 -8.00 -0.18
CA GLY A 159 6.07 -8.75 -1.24
C GLY A 159 6.16 -10.29 -1.12
N ALA A 160 6.98 -10.83 -0.21
CA ALA A 160 7.14 -12.29 -0.06
C ALA A 160 5.85 -13.03 0.30
N LYS A 161 4.94 -12.37 1.02
CA LYS A 161 3.62 -12.93 1.39
C LYS A 161 2.65 -13.08 0.22
N ASP A 162 2.90 -12.36 -0.87
CA ASP A 162 2.01 -12.32 -2.03
C ASP A 162 2.35 -13.45 -3.02
N TYR A 163 3.51 -14.09 -2.86
CA TYR A 163 3.95 -15.23 -3.67
C TYR A 163 3.11 -16.47 -3.36
N ALA A 164 2.34 -16.91 -4.34
CA ALA A 164 1.42 -18.04 -4.27
C ALA A 164 2.02 -19.31 -4.90
N GLY A 165 3.32 -19.54 -4.67
CA GLY A 165 4.03 -20.73 -5.14
C GLY A 165 3.51 -22.03 -4.52
N GLY A 166 3.83 -23.15 -5.17
CA GLY A 166 3.49 -24.49 -4.69
C GLY A 166 4.23 -24.92 -3.42
N SER A 167 4.08 -26.19 -3.05
CA SER A 167 4.87 -26.79 -1.96
C SER A 167 6.35 -26.92 -2.29
N GLU A 168 6.67 -27.04 -3.58
CA GLU A 168 8.02 -27.13 -4.12
C GLU A 168 8.15 -26.15 -5.29
N ALA A 169 9.29 -25.46 -5.35
CA ALA A 169 9.64 -24.64 -6.50
C ALA A 169 10.38 -25.54 -7.50
N ASP A 170 9.95 -25.50 -8.76
CA ASP A 170 10.75 -26.07 -9.84
C ASP A 170 12.02 -25.24 -10.12
N ALA A 171 12.80 -25.67 -11.10
CA ALA A 171 14.04 -25.01 -11.46
C ALA A 171 13.87 -23.54 -11.91
N LEU A 172 12.77 -23.21 -12.59
CA LEU A 172 12.51 -21.83 -13.03
C LEU A 172 12.03 -20.96 -11.88
N GLU A 173 11.10 -21.47 -11.06
CA GLU A 173 10.65 -20.77 -9.86
C GLU A 173 11.80 -20.50 -8.89
N THR A 174 12.74 -21.45 -8.77
CA THR A 174 13.98 -21.25 -7.99
C THR A 174 14.80 -20.08 -8.55
N ILE A 175 14.96 -19.97 -9.87
CA ILE A 175 15.65 -18.83 -10.51
C ILE A 175 14.94 -17.51 -10.18
N LEU A 176 13.59 -17.48 -10.22
CA LEU A 176 12.82 -16.28 -9.88
C LEU A 176 13.01 -15.88 -8.41
N ILE A 177 12.99 -16.85 -7.50
CA ILE A 177 13.24 -16.63 -6.07
C ILE A 177 14.65 -16.10 -5.84
N GLU A 178 15.67 -16.70 -6.47
CA GLU A 178 17.07 -16.26 -6.36
C GLU A 178 17.29 -14.83 -6.87
N ASP A 179 16.66 -14.47 -7.98
CA ASP A 179 16.72 -13.10 -8.51
C ASP A 179 16.04 -12.10 -7.57
N ALA A 180 14.86 -12.43 -7.04
CA ALA A 180 14.17 -11.61 -6.04
C ALA A 180 15.02 -11.41 -4.77
N PHE A 181 15.73 -12.44 -4.31
CA PHE A 181 16.70 -12.35 -3.21
C PHE A 181 17.86 -11.41 -3.53
N ARG A 182 18.51 -11.61 -4.67
CA ARG A 182 19.65 -10.81 -5.12
C ARG A 182 19.30 -9.32 -5.18
N ARG A 183 18.07 -9.01 -5.60
CA ARG A 183 17.56 -7.64 -5.78
C ARG A 183 16.84 -7.09 -4.56
N LYS A 184 16.58 -7.92 -3.54
CA LYS A 184 15.73 -7.60 -2.38
C LYS A 184 14.34 -7.07 -2.79
N ASN A 185 13.74 -7.67 -3.83
CA ASN A 185 12.48 -7.23 -4.39
C ASN A 185 11.54 -8.42 -4.64
N PHE A 186 10.72 -8.75 -3.64
CA PHE A 186 9.77 -9.87 -3.72
C PHE A 186 8.40 -9.46 -4.27
N VAL A 187 8.13 -8.16 -4.43
CA VAL A 187 6.85 -7.65 -4.98
C VAL A 187 6.58 -8.16 -6.38
N VAL A 188 7.64 -8.34 -7.17
CA VAL A 188 7.55 -8.77 -8.56
C VAL A 188 7.48 -10.29 -8.71
N LEU A 189 7.75 -11.05 -7.63
CA LEU A 189 7.92 -12.50 -7.69
C LEU A 189 6.66 -13.21 -8.15
N GLU A 190 5.50 -12.87 -7.58
CA GLU A 190 4.22 -13.46 -7.99
C GLU A 190 3.83 -13.07 -9.42
N GLY A 191 4.05 -11.81 -9.80
CA GLY A 191 3.80 -11.35 -11.16
C GLY A 191 4.67 -12.08 -12.19
N ASN A 192 5.94 -12.29 -11.87
CA ASN A 192 6.87 -13.06 -12.69
C ASN A 192 6.45 -14.54 -12.79
N ARG A 193 6.02 -15.16 -11.68
CA ARG A 193 5.50 -16.54 -11.67
C ARG A 193 4.28 -16.67 -12.56
N ALA A 194 3.30 -15.77 -12.41
CA ALA A 194 2.07 -15.77 -13.19
C ALA A 194 2.34 -15.53 -14.69
N CYS A 195 3.23 -14.60 -15.03
CA CYS A 195 3.66 -14.34 -16.41
C CYS A 195 4.30 -15.59 -17.05
N LEU A 196 5.19 -16.25 -16.30
CA LEU A 196 5.82 -17.50 -16.73
C LEU A 196 4.78 -18.61 -16.95
N GLU A 197 3.87 -18.81 -16.00
CA GLU A 197 2.82 -19.83 -16.06
C GLU A 197 1.86 -19.59 -17.23
N GLU A 198 1.48 -18.33 -17.48
CA GLU A 198 0.62 -17.96 -18.61
C GLU A 198 1.26 -18.29 -19.96
N VAL A 199 2.51 -17.86 -20.17
CA VAL A 199 3.24 -18.09 -21.44
C VAL A 199 3.47 -19.58 -21.68
N VAL A 200 3.91 -20.31 -20.65
CA VAL A 200 4.13 -21.77 -20.73
C VAL A 200 2.83 -22.50 -21.04
N SER A 201 1.74 -22.20 -20.32
CA SER A 201 0.45 -22.88 -20.53
C SER A 201 -0.16 -22.55 -21.88
N ALA A 202 -0.06 -21.30 -22.35
CA ALA A 202 -0.54 -20.90 -23.66
C ALA A 202 0.14 -21.70 -24.78
N ARG A 203 1.47 -21.87 -24.69
CA ARG A 203 2.23 -22.64 -25.69
C ARG A 203 1.98 -24.13 -25.61
N ALA A 204 1.91 -24.70 -24.41
CA ALA A 204 1.54 -26.10 -24.24
C ALA A 204 0.17 -26.42 -24.87
N ARG A 205 -0.80 -25.50 -24.75
CA ARG A 205 -2.12 -25.63 -25.40
C ARG A 205 -2.05 -25.62 -26.93
N THR A 206 -1.11 -24.90 -27.54
CA THR A 206 -0.93 -24.93 -29.00
C THR A 206 -0.33 -26.23 -29.52
N GLN A 207 0.39 -26.97 -28.67
CA GLN A 207 1.06 -28.22 -29.04
C GLN A 207 0.19 -29.46 -28.79
N VAL A 208 -0.83 -29.35 -27.93
CA VAL A 208 -1.71 -30.45 -27.56
C VAL A 208 -3.13 -30.18 -28.05
N PRO A 209 -3.66 -30.99 -28.97
CA PRO A 209 -5.03 -30.83 -29.45
C PRO A 209 -6.05 -31.01 -28.30
N PRO A 210 -7.21 -30.34 -28.37
CA PRO A 210 -8.28 -30.53 -27.39
C PRO A 210 -8.81 -31.98 -27.45
N PRO A 211 -9.36 -32.51 -26.34
CA PRO A 211 -9.91 -33.87 -26.29
C PRO A 211 -11.05 -34.03 -27.31
N SER A 212 -11.06 -35.16 -28.01
CA SER A 212 -11.98 -35.42 -29.12
C SER A 212 -13.33 -35.99 -28.68
N ASP A 213 -13.36 -36.86 -27.68
CA ASP A 213 -14.58 -37.62 -27.31
C ASP A 213 -15.06 -37.40 -25.86
N HIS A 214 -14.49 -36.43 -25.13
CA HIS A 214 -14.82 -36.10 -23.72
C HIS A 214 -14.83 -37.29 -22.74
N SER A 215 -14.25 -38.43 -23.12
CA SER A 215 -14.12 -39.59 -22.24
C SER A 215 -13.10 -39.29 -21.14
N LYS A 216 -13.27 -39.91 -19.97
CA LYS A 216 -12.32 -39.76 -18.84
C LYS A 216 -10.88 -40.14 -19.25
N ALA A 217 -10.73 -41.19 -20.07
CA ALA A 217 -9.44 -41.67 -20.53
C ALA A 217 -8.77 -40.71 -21.55
N ASP A 218 -9.56 -40.12 -22.44
CA ASP A 218 -9.08 -39.13 -23.42
C ASP A 218 -8.70 -37.82 -22.71
N TRP A 219 -9.47 -37.40 -21.71
CA TRP A 219 -9.17 -36.24 -20.88
C TRP A 219 -7.89 -36.42 -20.06
N GLU A 220 -7.70 -37.59 -19.42
CA GLU A 220 -6.46 -37.94 -18.72
C GLU A 220 -5.23 -38.00 -19.66
N THR A 221 -5.43 -38.47 -20.89
CA THR A 221 -4.37 -38.53 -21.91
C THR A 221 -3.97 -37.14 -22.39
N CYS A 222 -4.96 -36.28 -22.66
CA CYS A 222 -4.76 -34.88 -23.00
C CYS A 222 -4.06 -34.13 -21.86
N GLN A 223 -4.47 -34.33 -20.61
CA GLN A 223 -3.83 -33.71 -19.44
C GLN A 223 -2.36 -34.10 -19.33
N LYS A 224 -2.03 -35.40 -19.40
CA LYS A 224 -0.63 -35.88 -19.37
C LYS A 224 0.20 -35.35 -20.54
N ALA A 225 -0.39 -35.21 -21.73
CA ALA A 225 0.28 -34.62 -22.88
C ALA A 225 0.57 -33.12 -22.65
N ARG A 226 -0.34 -32.39 -22.01
CA ARG A 226 -0.16 -30.97 -21.65
C ARG A 226 0.93 -30.80 -20.60
N GLU A 227 0.91 -31.58 -19.52
CA GLU A 227 1.97 -31.57 -18.49
C GLU A 227 3.35 -31.81 -19.10
N ARG A 228 3.47 -32.77 -20.04
CA ARG A 228 4.73 -33.01 -20.77
C ARG A 228 5.12 -31.89 -21.74
N ALA A 229 4.17 -31.14 -22.28
CA ALA A 229 4.46 -29.97 -23.12
C ALA A 229 4.91 -28.79 -22.25
N GLU A 230 4.26 -28.54 -21.11
CA GLU A 230 4.65 -27.51 -20.15
C GLU A 230 6.06 -27.76 -19.61
N GLU A 231 6.39 -29.00 -19.23
CA GLU A 231 7.74 -29.37 -18.77
C GLU A 231 8.82 -29.10 -19.83
N ARG A 232 8.54 -29.41 -21.10
CA ARG A 232 9.48 -29.16 -22.21
C ARG A 232 9.72 -27.66 -22.44
N GLU A 233 8.66 -26.85 -22.38
CA GLU A 233 8.78 -25.40 -22.50
C GLU A 233 9.54 -24.80 -21.32
N ARG A 234 9.32 -25.32 -20.10
CA ARG A 234 10.05 -24.89 -18.90
C ARG A 234 11.54 -25.20 -19.00
N GLU A 235 11.92 -26.41 -19.42
CA GLU A 235 13.32 -26.77 -19.56
C GLU A 235 14.02 -25.96 -20.67
N ALA A 236 13.32 -25.60 -21.74
CA ALA A 236 13.84 -24.74 -22.80
C ALA A 236 14.11 -23.30 -22.31
N LEU A 237 13.29 -22.77 -21.39
CA LEU A 237 13.44 -21.43 -20.83
C LEU A 237 14.56 -21.33 -19.79
N ARG A 238 14.88 -22.44 -19.12
CA ARG A 238 15.82 -22.49 -17.99
C ARG A 238 17.18 -21.83 -18.23
N PRO A 239 17.91 -22.10 -19.33
CA PRO A 239 19.21 -21.46 -19.55
C PRO A 239 19.10 -19.97 -19.90
N ILE A 240 17.94 -19.49 -20.34
CA ILE A 240 17.74 -18.14 -20.87
C ILE A 240 17.18 -17.19 -19.81
N LEU A 241 16.35 -17.71 -18.90
CA LEU A 241 15.63 -16.94 -17.90
C LEU A 241 16.54 -16.03 -17.04
N PRO A 242 17.71 -16.46 -16.54
CA PRO A 242 18.59 -15.57 -15.78
C PRO A 242 19.04 -14.35 -16.57
N ARG A 243 19.33 -14.52 -17.87
CA ARG A 243 19.71 -13.41 -18.76
C ARG A 243 18.53 -12.45 -18.97
N ILE A 244 17.30 -12.96 -19.15
CA ILE A 244 16.13 -12.09 -19.28
C ILE A 244 15.95 -11.26 -18.00
N LEU A 245 16.02 -11.89 -16.83
CA LEU A 245 15.88 -11.22 -15.53
C LEU A 245 16.98 -10.18 -15.30
N GLU A 246 18.23 -10.49 -15.67
CA GLU A 246 19.34 -9.55 -15.58
C GLU A 246 19.04 -8.25 -16.34
N GLU A 247 18.60 -8.40 -17.59
CA GLU A 247 18.37 -7.30 -18.53
C GLU A 247 17.07 -6.51 -18.29
N THR A 248 16.09 -7.15 -17.65
CA THR A 248 14.79 -6.54 -17.32
C THR A 248 14.74 -6.03 -15.88
N HIS A 249 15.88 -6.03 -15.19
CA HIS A 249 15.98 -5.69 -13.76
C HIS A 249 15.05 -6.51 -12.85
N GLY A 250 14.88 -7.79 -13.20
CA GLY A 250 14.18 -8.80 -12.40
C GLY A 250 12.68 -8.90 -12.69
N ILE A 251 12.22 -8.47 -13.86
CA ILE A 251 10.79 -8.44 -14.19
C ILE A 251 10.53 -9.11 -15.53
N LEU A 252 9.71 -10.15 -15.51
CA LEU A 252 9.39 -10.88 -16.72
C LEU A 252 8.36 -10.14 -17.56
N LEU A 253 8.83 -9.69 -18.73
CA LEU A 253 8.00 -9.14 -19.78
C LEU A 253 7.48 -10.28 -20.67
N ARG A 254 6.16 -10.34 -20.86
CA ARG A 254 5.52 -11.44 -21.59
C ARG A 254 6.00 -11.47 -23.03
N SER A 255 6.12 -10.33 -23.71
CA SER A 255 6.63 -10.27 -25.08
C SER A 255 8.04 -10.86 -25.23
N VAL A 256 8.90 -10.63 -24.22
CA VAL A 256 10.26 -11.18 -24.19
C VAL A 256 10.25 -12.69 -23.95
N LEU A 257 9.40 -13.18 -23.05
CA LEU A 257 9.23 -14.62 -22.80
C LEU A 257 8.65 -15.37 -24.00
N GLU A 258 7.62 -14.82 -24.65
CA GLU A 258 7.01 -15.43 -25.85
C GLU A 258 8.03 -15.57 -26.99
N ALA A 259 8.88 -14.56 -27.17
CA ALA A 259 9.96 -14.61 -28.14
C ALA A 259 11.08 -15.57 -27.71
N ALA A 260 11.35 -15.68 -26.41
CA ALA A 260 12.35 -16.58 -25.86
C ALA A 260 12.08 -18.04 -26.16
N CYS A 261 10.81 -18.42 -26.14
CA CYS A 261 10.41 -19.75 -26.50
C CYS A 261 10.41 -20.00 -28.03
N SER A 262 10.60 -18.98 -28.88
CA SER A 262 10.54 -19.09 -30.34
C SER A 262 11.91 -19.28 -31.00
N SER A 263 12.91 -18.48 -30.63
CA SER A 263 14.32 -18.73 -31.00
C SER A 263 15.30 -17.88 -30.15
N GLU A 264 16.52 -18.39 -29.90
CA GLU A 264 17.55 -17.66 -29.15
C GLU A 264 18.04 -16.38 -29.88
N ALA A 265 18.07 -16.42 -31.21
CA ALA A 265 18.39 -15.25 -32.04
C ALA A 265 17.34 -14.14 -31.86
N SER A 266 16.07 -14.49 -31.64
CA SER A 266 14.97 -13.54 -31.38
C SER A 266 15.13 -12.82 -30.03
N ILE A 267 15.68 -13.49 -29.01
CA ILE A 267 15.91 -12.90 -27.68
C ILE A 267 17.00 -11.84 -27.74
N SER A 268 18.13 -12.16 -28.36
CA SER A 268 19.24 -11.21 -28.43
C SER A 268 18.85 -9.96 -29.24
N ALA A 269 18.05 -10.12 -30.29
CA ALA A 269 17.48 -9.01 -31.04
C ALA A 269 16.50 -8.17 -30.20
N LEU A 270 15.58 -8.79 -29.47
CA LEU A 270 14.63 -8.07 -28.61
C LEU A 270 15.29 -7.38 -27.42
N LEU A 271 16.25 -8.04 -26.76
CA LEU A 271 17.03 -7.43 -25.68
C LEU A 271 17.88 -6.25 -26.19
N ALA A 272 18.40 -6.32 -27.42
CA ALA A 272 19.10 -5.21 -28.05
C ALA A 272 18.18 -4.00 -28.32
N VAL A 273 16.88 -4.21 -28.47
CA VAL A 273 15.87 -3.14 -28.57
C VAL A 273 15.43 -2.67 -27.18
N LEU A 274 15.24 -3.60 -26.23
CA LEU A 274 14.73 -3.31 -24.89
C LEU A 274 15.70 -2.50 -24.03
N ARG A 275 16.99 -2.84 -24.03
CA ARG A 275 18.00 -2.12 -23.23
C ARG A 275 18.01 -0.60 -23.49
N PRO A 276 18.22 -0.12 -24.73
CA PRO A 276 18.24 1.32 -24.98
C PRO A 276 16.88 1.94 -24.66
N LEU A 277 15.78 1.22 -24.88
CA LEU A 277 14.44 1.68 -24.52
C LEU A 277 14.28 1.90 -23.01
N LEU A 278 14.69 0.95 -22.16
CA LEU A 278 14.62 1.09 -20.71
C LEU A 278 15.52 2.23 -20.20
N VAL A 279 16.71 2.38 -20.78
CA VAL A 279 17.61 3.48 -20.47
C VAL A 279 16.96 4.83 -20.83
N ASP A 280 16.40 4.95 -22.03
CA ASP A 280 15.71 6.17 -22.44
C ASP A 280 14.49 6.47 -21.58
N LEU A 281 13.68 5.46 -21.25
CA LEU A 281 12.54 5.61 -20.35
C LEU A 281 12.96 6.09 -18.95
N ALA A 282 14.07 5.56 -18.41
CA ALA A 282 14.65 5.97 -17.13
C ALA A 282 15.33 7.36 -17.19
N CYS A 283 15.53 7.91 -18.39
CA CYS A 283 15.91 9.31 -18.62
C CYS A 283 14.68 10.21 -18.88
N GLY A 284 13.46 9.71 -18.65
CA GLY A 284 12.24 10.44 -18.93
C GLY A 284 11.89 10.55 -20.43
N ARG A 285 12.64 9.90 -21.32
CA ARG A 285 12.37 9.85 -22.76
C ARG A 285 11.48 8.65 -23.10
N GLY A 286 11.34 8.32 -24.38
CA GLY A 286 10.66 7.12 -24.83
C GLY A 286 10.05 7.24 -26.22
N PRO A 287 9.21 6.26 -26.62
CA PRO A 287 8.55 6.24 -27.91
C PRO A 287 7.70 7.50 -28.16
N VAL A 288 7.69 7.98 -29.41
CA VAL A 288 6.93 9.19 -29.82
C VAL A 288 5.91 8.93 -30.93
N HIS A 289 5.86 7.70 -31.45
CA HIS A 289 4.94 7.27 -32.48
C HIS A 289 3.55 6.91 -31.92
N LYS A 290 2.56 6.89 -32.82
CA LYS A 290 1.11 6.80 -32.51
C LYS A 290 0.67 5.54 -31.76
N THR A 291 1.36 4.43 -31.98
CA THR A 291 0.95 3.11 -31.49
C THR A 291 2.16 2.40 -30.89
N LEU A 292 2.07 1.95 -29.65
CA LEU A 292 3.13 1.16 -29.05
C LEU A 292 3.12 -0.27 -29.58
N THR A 293 4.30 -0.84 -29.73
CA THR A 293 4.48 -2.30 -29.77
C THR A 293 4.24 -2.90 -28.38
N ASP A 294 4.01 -4.21 -28.29
CA ASP A 294 3.80 -4.89 -27.00
C ASP A 294 5.01 -4.71 -26.07
N LEU A 295 6.23 -4.83 -26.61
CA LEU A 295 7.47 -4.60 -25.87
C LEU A 295 7.56 -3.17 -25.32
N GLU A 296 7.20 -2.17 -26.13
CA GLU A 296 7.21 -0.77 -25.70
C GLU A 296 6.16 -0.48 -24.63
N SER A 297 4.97 -1.06 -24.76
CA SER A 297 3.90 -0.96 -23.77
C SER A 297 4.34 -1.56 -22.44
N GLU A 298 4.93 -2.76 -22.48
CA GLU A 298 5.46 -3.42 -21.29
C GLU A 298 6.62 -2.66 -20.64
N ALA A 299 7.55 -2.12 -21.43
CA ALA A 299 8.67 -1.32 -20.92
C ALA A 299 8.20 0.00 -20.26
N VAL A 300 7.24 0.71 -20.86
CA VAL A 300 6.67 1.92 -20.26
C VAL A 300 5.92 1.57 -18.97
N ALA A 301 5.08 0.53 -18.99
CA ALA A 301 4.35 0.04 -17.82
C ALA A 301 5.30 -0.30 -16.67
N LEU A 302 6.43 -0.93 -16.98
CA LEU A 302 7.48 -1.29 -16.06
C LEU A 302 8.14 -0.07 -15.39
N THR A 303 8.66 0.84 -16.21
CA THR A 303 9.44 1.99 -15.74
C THR A 303 8.57 3.00 -14.99
N TYR A 304 7.34 3.24 -15.47
CA TYR A 304 6.43 4.22 -14.86
C TYR A 304 5.49 3.61 -13.81
N GLY A 305 5.44 2.28 -13.66
CA GLY A 305 4.60 1.61 -12.67
C GLY A 305 3.10 1.76 -12.96
N VAL A 306 2.70 1.59 -14.22
CA VAL A 306 1.29 1.67 -14.67
C VAL A 306 0.84 0.39 -15.36
N GLN A 307 -0.47 0.17 -15.47
CA GLN A 307 -1.00 -0.99 -16.19
C GLN A 307 -0.94 -0.76 -17.71
N ALA A 308 -0.55 -1.80 -18.47
CA ALA A 308 -0.45 -1.73 -19.93
C ALA A 308 -1.80 -1.38 -20.61
N SER A 309 -2.93 -1.81 -20.05
CA SER A 309 -4.28 -1.46 -20.53
C SER A 309 -4.52 0.05 -20.59
N MET A 310 -4.00 0.80 -19.62
CA MET A 310 -4.13 2.26 -19.55
C MET A 310 -3.30 2.98 -20.61
N LEU A 311 -2.18 2.37 -21.02
CA LEU A 311 -1.36 2.91 -22.11
C LEU A 311 -2.17 2.89 -23.41
N SER A 312 -2.80 1.76 -23.75
CA SER A 312 -3.58 1.62 -24.97
C SER A 312 -4.71 2.65 -25.11
N GLU A 313 -5.34 3.06 -24.00
CA GLU A 313 -6.44 4.04 -24.02
C GLU A 313 -5.95 5.48 -24.24
N TYR A 314 -4.84 5.88 -23.61
CA TYR A 314 -4.41 7.30 -23.58
C TYR A 314 -3.21 7.63 -24.46
N TRP A 315 -2.43 6.63 -24.91
CA TRP A 315 -1.15 6.86 -25.60
C TRP A 315 -1.29 7.78 -26.82
N GLY A 316 -2.24 7.47 -27.71
CA GLY A 316 -2.47 8.24 -28.93
C GLY A 316 -2.81 9.71 -28.67
N ARG A 317 -3.31 10.05 -27.47
CA ARG A 317 -3.68 11.40 -27.04
C ARG A 317 -2.55 12.12 -26.29
N ALA A 318 -1.63 11.37 -25.68
CA ALA A 318 -0.46 11.91 -25.00
C ALA A 318 0.63 12.38 -25.97
N ILE A 319 0.53 12.00 -27.25
CA ILE A 319 1.47 12.41 -28.29
C ILE A 319 1.18 13.86 -28.68
N GLY A 320 2.12 14.76 -28.38
CA GLY A 320 2.03 16.15 -28.82
C GLY A 320 3.03 17.09 -28.17
N GLN A 321 3.65 17.92 -29.01
CA GLN A 321 4.46 19.11 -28.71
C GLN A 321 5.63 18.95 -27.71
N GLY A 322 6.67 18.22 -28.13
CA GLY A 322 7.99 18.25 -27.47
C GLY A 322 8.87 19.46 -27.82
N ALA A 323 8.59 20.17 -28.93
CA ALA A 323 9.50 21.19 -29.47
C ALA A 323 9.80 22.34 -28.50
N THR A 324 8.81 22.79 -27.72
CA THR A 324 8.96 23.91 -26.77
C THR A 324 9.91 23.59 -25.62
N TRP A 325 10.01 22.31 -25.25
CA TRP A 325 10.82 21.83 -24.13
C TRP A 325 12.09 21.08 -24.57
N GLY A 326 12.32 20.91 -25.88
CA GLY A 326 13.48 20.17 -26.38
C GLY A 326 14.84 20.76 -25.95
N ALA A 327 14.92 22.06 -25.64
CA ALA A 327 16.14 22.68 -25.10
C ALA A 327 16.43 22.30 -23.63
N TRP A 328 15.49 21.62 -22.97
CA TRP A 328 15.60 21.14 -21.58
C TRP A 328 15.98 19.66 -21.53
N ASP A 329 15.96 18.97 -22.68
CA ASP A 329 16.38 17.59 -22.80
C ASP A 329 17.89 17.50 -22.55
N ARG A 330 18.29 16.58 -21.69
CA ARG A 330 19.69 16.34 -21.35
C ARG A 330 19.95 14.86 -21.11
N ASP A 331 21.19 14.45 -21.36
CA ASP A 331 21.64 13.08 -21.08
C ASP A 331 22.05 12.89 -19.62
N GLU A 332 22.61 13.94 -19.00
CA GLU A 332 23.03 13.88 -17.60
C GLU A 332 21.87 14.22 -16.65
N PRO A 333 21.63 13.42 -15.58
CA PRO A 333 20.53 13.68 -14.65
C PRO A 333 20.82 14.85 -13.70
N TYR A 334 19.75 15.51 -13.25
CA TYR A 334 19.81 16.30 -12.02
C TYR A 334 19.79 15.37 -10.82
N LEU A 335 20.83 15.43 -9.98
CA LEU A 335 20.95 14.55 -8.82
C LEU A 335 20.12 15.04 -7.64
N MET A 336 19.28 14.17 -7.09
CA MET A 336 18.47 14.42 -5.90
C MET A 336 18.91 13.50 -4.76
N ARG A 337 19.14 14.05 -3.56
CA ARG A 337 19.55 13.26 -2.40
C ARG A 337 18.41 13.17 -1.39
N TRP A 338 17.86 11.96 -1.21
CA TRP A 338 16.76 11.70 -0.28
C TRP A 338 17.29 10.93 0.92
N GLN A 339 17.05 11.44 2.12
CA GLN A 339 17.51 10.82 3.36
C GLN A 339 16.57 9.69 3.74
N HIS A 340 17.10 8.57 4.21
CA HIS A 340 16.26 7.49 4.70
C HIS A 340 15.56 7.87 6.01
N ASN A 341 14.35 7.35 6.22
CA ASN A 341 13.68 7.44 7.51
C ASN A 341 14.30 6.45 8.50
N THR A 342 14.67 6.95 9.67
CA THR A 342 14.90 6.13 10.86
C THR A 342 13.71 6.25 11.79
N LEU A 343 13.17 5.10 12.20
CA LEU A 343 12.11 5.04 13.20
C LEU A 343 12.74 5.27 14.57
N LYS A 344 12.36 6.36 15.25
CA LYS A 344 12.68 6.60 16.66
C LYS A 344 11.41 6.52 17.49
N ILE A 345 11.39 5.61 18.46
CA ILE A 345 10.23 5.42 19.34
C ILE A 345 10.43 6.24 20.61
N LYS A 346 9.40 6.99 21.00
CA LYS A 346 9.44 7.85 22.18
C LYS A 346 8.71 7.30 23.40
N GLY A 347 8.01 6.16 23.29
CA GLY A 347 7.31 5.53 24.40
C GLY A 347 6.62 4.22 24.00
N THR A 348 6.25 3.43 25.00
CA THR A 348 5.59 2.11 24.87
C THR A 348 4.14 2.23 24.40
N LEU A 349 3.60 1.22 23.70
CA LEU A 349 2.20 1.22 23.24
C LEU A 349 1.20 0.96 24.38
N ASP A 350 -0.03 1.43 24.21
CA ASP A 350 -1.15 1.16 25.11
C ASP A 350 -1.78 -0.22 24.82
N HIS A 351 -1.12 -1.29 25.25
CA HIS A 351 -1.56 -2.68 25.03
C HIS A 351 -2.94 -3.00 25.61
N GLU A 352 -3.28 -2.40 26.75
CA GLU A 352 -4.61 -2.58 27.36
C GLU A 352 -5.70 -1.91 26.50
N GLY A 353 -5.39 -0.76 25.88
CA GLY A 353 -6.26 -0.10 24.90
C GLY A 353 -6.45 -0.93 23.63
N LEU A 354 -5.39 -1.57 23.13
CA LEU A 354 -5.47 -2.49 21.99
C LEU A 354 -6.34 -3.71 22.33
N GLN A 355 -6.22 -4.26 23.55
CA GLN A 355 -7.06 -5.35 24.03
C GLN A 355 -8.56 -4.97 24.08
N CYS A 356 -8.89 -3.71 24.34
CA CYS A 356 -10.28 -3.23 24.31
C CYS A 356 -10.92 -3.28 22.92
N LEU A 357 -10.13 -3.25 21.85
CA LEU A 357 -10.65 -3.41 20.49
C LEU A 357 -11.15 -4.84 20.28
N VAL A 358 -10.43 -5.84 20.82
CA VAL A 358 -10.85 -7.25 20.78
C VAL A 358 -12.15 -7.45 21.56
N ASP A 359 -12.27 -6.85 22.74
CA ASP A 359 -13.51 -6.86 23.52
C ASP A 359 -14.69 -6.27 22.72
N ALA A 360 -14.44 -5.18 21.96
CA ALA A 360 -15.45 -4.55 21.12
C ALA A 360 -15.89 -5.47 19.98
N VAL A 361 -14.95 -6.14 19.30
CA VAL A 361 -15.23 -7.14 18.25
C VAL A 361 -16.07 -8.29 18.78
N GLN A 362 -15.70 -8.85 19.94
CA GLN A 362 -16.46 -9.93 20.57
C GLN A 362 -17.88 -9.49 20.93
N PHE A 363 -18.06 -8.23 21.33
CA PHE A 363 -19.38 -7.67 21.59
C PHE A 363 -20.18 -7.47 20.29
N ALA A 364 -19.53 -7.02 19.21
CA ALA A 364 -20.15 -6.83 17.90
C ALA A 364 -20.75 -8.12 17.33
N ARG A 365 -20.03 -9.24 17.47
CA ARG A 365 -20.47 -10.57 16.99
C ARG A 365 -21.80 -11.03 17.60
N ARG A 366 -22.25 -10.46 18.73
CA ARG A 366 -23.56 -10.79 19.31
C ARG A 366 -24.75 -10.30 18.46
N PHE A 367 -24.52 -9.37 17.54
CA PHE A 367 -25.54 -8.76 16.68
C PHE A 367 -25.58 -9.36 15.26
N SER A 368 -24.78 -10.40 14.99
CA SER A 368 -24.74 -11.06 13.66
C SER A 368 -25.91 -12.02 13.43
N ASP A 369 -26.51 -12.54 14.50
CA ASP A 369 -27.68 -13.41 14.42
C ASP A 369 -28.94 -12.57 14.22
N ARG A 370 -29.74 -12.89 13.19
CA ARG A 370 -30.97 -12.15 12.86
C ARG A 370 -32.15 -12.52 13.75
N ASP A 371 -32.12 -13.71 14.37
CA ASP A 371 -33.21 -14.23 15.19
C ASP A 371 -32.88 -14.19 16.70
N GLY A 372 -31.75 -13.56 17.08
CA GLY A 372 -31.28 -13.49 18.46
C GLY A 372 -32.05 -12.50 19.34
N ASP A 373 -32.26 -12.86 20.61
CA ASP A 373 -32.89 -12.00 21.61
C ASP A 373 -32.03 -10.74 21.91
N ILE A 374 -32.55 -9.57 21.54
CA ILE A 374 -31.84 -8.30 21.70
C ILE A 374 -31.53 -7.97 23.16
N PHE A 375 -32.35 -8.45 24.10
CA PHE A 375 -32.16 -8.19 25.52
C PHE A 375 -30.87 -8.85 26.01
N THR A 376 -30.68 -10.10 25.61
CA THR A 376 -29.45 -10.87 25.89
C THR A 376 -28.25 -10.28 25.12
N THR A 377 -28.43 -9.88 23.87
CA THR A 377 -27.40 -9.24 23.05
C THR A 377 -26.89 -7.93 23.69
N CYS A 378 -27.79 -7.11 24.25
CA CYS A 378 -27.49 -5.84 24.91
C CYS A 378 -26.97 -5.97 26.35
N LYS A 379 -26.77 -7.20 26.85
CA LYS A 379 -26.32 -7.43 28.23
C LYS A 379 -24.98 -6.73 28.48
N HIS A 380 -24.90 -5.96 29.56
CA HIS A 380 -23.76 -5.13 29.97
C HIS A 380 -23.45 -3.87 29.14
N LEU A 381 -24.22 -3.55 28.11
CA LEU A 381 -24.26 -2.21 27.52
C LEU A 381 -25.00 -1.25 28.47
N ARG A 382 -24.51 -0.03 28.69
CA ARG A 382 -25.09 0.91 29.68
C ARG A 382 -25.22 2.31 29.09
N GLY A 383 -26.45 2.77 28.87
CA GLY A 383 -26.73 4.06 28.22
C GLY A 383 -26.17 5.28 28.96
N ASN A 384 -26.05 5.21 30.29
CA ASN A 384 -25.47 6.28 31.12
C ASN A 384 -23.95 6.45 30.92
N THR A 385 -23.31 5.64 30.08
CA THR A 385 -21.87 5.74 29.81
C THR A 385 -21.56 6.92 28.88
N LEU A 386 -22.43 7.20 27.92
CA LEU A 386 -22.28 8.34 26.99
C LEU A 386 -22.46 9.69 27.68
N THR A 387 -23.26 9.74 28.76
CA THR A 387 -23.54 10.96 29.53
C THR A 387 -22.45 11.30 30.55
N LYS A 388 -21.40 10.47 30.67
CA LYS A 388 -20.25 10.79 31.53
C LYS A 388 -19.45 11.96 30.93
N PRO A 389 -18.94 12.92 31.73
CA PRO A 389 -18.27 14.11 31.20
C PRO A 389 -16.98 13.83 30.40
N ARG A 390 -16.29 12.72 30.72
CA ARG A 390 -15.03 12.29 30.07
C ARG A 390 -14.93 10.75 30.06
N PRO A 391 -15.69 10.06 29.19
CA PRO A 391 -15.54 8.62 29.07
C PRO A 391 -14.23 8.32 28.35
N ASP A 392 -13.43 7.42 28.92
CA ASP A 392 -12.20 6.91 28.28
C ASP A 392 -12.52 5.76 27.30
N HIS A 393 -11.60 5.41 26.41
CA HIS A 393 -11.80 4.36 25.40
C HIS A 393 -12.21 3.02 26.05
N TYR A 394 -11.61 2.66 27.18
CA TYR A 394 -11.97 1.49 27.99
C TYR A 394 -13.47 1.39 28.33
N ALA A 395 -14.06 2.52 28.71
CA ALA A 395 -15.46 2.57 29.14
C ALA A 395 -16.42 2.43 27.96
N LEU A 396 -15.99 2.83 26.75
CA LEU A 396 -16.80 2.85 25.55
C LEU A 396 -16.69 1.60 24.67
N ARG A 397 -15.82 0.63 25.01
CA ARG A 397 -15.58 -0.57 24.18
C ARG A 397 -16.83 -1.31 23.70
N ARG A 398 -17.87 -1.43 24.54
CA ARG A 398 -19.13 -2.08 24.15
C ARG A 398 -19.98 -1.23 23.20
N HIS A 399 -19.90 0.09 23.31
CA HIS A 399 -20.56 1.01 22.38
C HIS A 399 -19.84 0.98 21.03
N LEU A 400 -18.50 0.92 21.03
CA LEU A 400 -17.73 0.64 19.82
C LEU A 400 -18.16 -0.71 19.20
N GLY A 401 -18.36 -1.74 20.03
CA GLY A 401 -18.86 -3.04 19.56
C GLY A 401 -20.20 -2.95 18.82
N VAL A 402 -21.15 -2.13 19.27
CA VAL A 402 -22.40 -1.92 18.51
C VAL A 402 -22.15 -1.22 17.18
N LEU A 403 -21.26 -0.22 17.13
CA LEU A 403 -20.90 0.44 15.87
C LEU A 403 -20.22 -0.52 14.89
N LEU A 404 -19.31 -1.35 15.38
CA LEU A 404 -18.67 -2.41 14.58
C LEU A 404 -19.70 -3.41 14.04
N ALA A 405 -20.75 -3.72 14.80
CA ALA A 405 -21.85 -4.57 14.33
C ALA A 405 -22.71 -3.89 13.24
N VAL A 406 -22.93 -2.58 13.35
CA VAL A 406 -23.62 -1.81 12.30
C VAL A 406 -22.84 -1.89 10.99
N ALA A 407 -21.51 -1.77 11.06
CA ALA A 407 -20.63 -1.73 9.90
C ALA A 407 -20.14 -3.12 9.42
N SER A 408 -20.61 -4.22 10.00
CA SER A 408 -20.01 -5.56 9.80
C SER A 408 -20.18 -6.15 8.39
N GLU A 409 -21.11 -5.60 7.59
CA GLU A 409 -21.33 -6.03 6.20
C GLU A 409 -20.38 -5.35 5.20
N ASP A 410 -19.62 -4.34 5.62
CA ASP A 410 -18.57 -3.72 4.80
C ASP A 410 -17.33 -4.63 4.73
N GLU A 411 -16.79 -4.88 3.53
CA GLU A 411 -15.70 -5.83 3.34
C GLU A 411 -14.40 -5.39 4.05
N ILE A 412 -14.12 -4.08 4.13
CA ILE A 412 -12.94 -3.57 4.83
C ILE A 412 -13.13 -3.75 6.34
N VAL A 413 -14.28 -3.38 6.88
CA VAL A 413 -14.58 -3.57 8.31
C VAL A 413 -14.54 -5.05 8.67
N LYS A 414 -15.07 -5.93 7.83
CA LYS A 414 -15.06 -7.38 8.02
C LYS A 414 -13.64 -7.97 8.06
N GLU A 415 -12.71 -7.46 7.25
CA GLU A 415 -11.28 -7.78 7.37
C GLU A 415 -10.73 -7.39 8.75
N TRP A 416 -11.03 -6.19 9.23
CA TRP A 416 -10.62 -5.72 10.55
C TRP A 416 -11.20 -6.57 11.70
N LEU A 417 -12.48 -6.94 11.61
CA LEU A 417 -13.21 -7.72 12.62
C LEU A 417 -12.82 -9.21 12.68
N SER A 418 -12.29 -9.75 11.59
CA SER A 418 -11.98 -11.18 11.49
C SER A 418 -10.65 -11.51 12.16
N HIS A 419 -9.59 -10.72 11.95
CA HIS A 419 -8.25 -11.07 12.42
C HIS A 419 -7.35 -9.87 12.80
N ARG A 420 -7.54 -8.71 12.19
CA ARG A 420 -6.57 -7.61 12.28
C ARG A 420 -6.58 -6.90 13.63
N LEU A 421 -7.76 -6.59 14.19
CA LEU A 421 -7.85 -5.96 15.52
C LEU A 421 -7.30 -6.84 16.65
N GLU A 422 -7.39 -8.17 16.50
CA GLU A 422 -6.82 -9.11 17.46
C GLU A 422 -5.30 -9.21 17.34
N ALA A 423 -4.76 -9.18 16.12
CA ALA A 423 -3.32 -9.16 15.86
C ALA A 423 -2.61 -7.97 16.51
N LEU A 424 -3.30 -6.82 16.65
CA LEU A 424 -2.75 -5.62 17.29
C LEU A 424 -2.33 -5.83 18.75
N THR A 425 -2.96 -6.75 19.47
CA THR A 425 -2.64 -7.02 20.89
C THR A 425 -1.28 -7.71 21.09
N HIS A 426 -0.64 -8.11 19.99
CA HIS A 426 0.64 -8.83 19.98
C HIS A 426 1.78 -8.04 19.33
N LEU A 427 1.60 -6.75 19.12
CA LEU A 427 2.64 -5.90 18.53
C LEU A 427 3.80 -5.71 19.51
N ASP A 428 5.01 -5.76 18.97
CA ASP A 428 6.21 -5.33 19.69
C ASP A 428 6.36 -3.81 19.58
N ASP A 429 6.57 -3.15 20.72
CA ASP A 429 6.70 -1.69 20.86
C ASP A 429 7.79 -1.11 19.94
N GLU A 430 8.82 -1.92 19.63
CA GLU A 430 10.02 -1.48 18.92
C GLU A 430 10.13 -1.82 17.43
N SER A 431 9.02 -2.20 16.80
CA SER A 431 9.02 -2.66 15.42
C SER A 431 8.46 -1.65 14.40
N SER A 432 9.02 -1.63 13.18
CA SER A 432 8.40 -0.95 12.03
C SER A 432 7.03 -1.55 11.68
N ALA A 433 6.80 -2.83 12.01
CA ALA A 433 5.51 -3.49 11.92
C ALA A 433 4.48 -2.80 12.83
N ALA A 434 4.81 -2.52 14.08
CA ALA A 434 3.92 -1.80 14.99
C ALA A 434 3.56 -0.40 14.48
N HIS A 435 4.52 0.33 13.90
CA HIS A 435 4.22 1.64 13.31
C HIS A 435 3.18 1.55 12.18
N ARG A 436 3.33 0.57 11.29
CA ARG A 436 2.41 0.35 10.16
C ARG A 436 1.01 -0.01 10.65
N GLU A 437 0.92 -1.00 11.54
CA GLU A 437 -0.36 -1.50 12.06
C GLU A 437 -1.11 -0.44 12.88
N ILE A 438 -0.40 0.36 13.68
CA ILE A 438 -1.00 1.49 14.40
C ILE A 438 -1.41 2.63 13.44
N SER A 439 -0.66 2.86 12.36
CA SER A 439 -1.03 3.85 11.35
C SER A 439 -2.29 3.44 10.59
N GLU A 440 -2.37 2.16 10.23
CA GLU A 440 -3.54 1.58 9.60
C GLU A 440 -4.77 1.57 10.53
N LEU A 441 -4.59 1.29 11.82
CA LEU A 441 -5.67 1.40 12.82
C LEU A 441 -6.20 2.82 12.91
N ASN A 442 -5.30 3.80 12.91
CA ASN A 442 -5.67 5.20 12.91
C ASN A 442 -6.52 5.52 11.68
N ASP A 443 -6.11 5.08 10.49
CA ASP A 443 -6.83 5.37 9.25
C ASP A 443 -8.21 4.66 9.22
N PHE A 444 -8.29 3.43 9.71
CA PHE A 444 -9.55 2.70 9.89
C PHE A 444 -10.56 3.48 10.76
N LEU A 445 -10.11 4.04 11.89
CA LEU A 445 -10.98 4.81 12.79
C LEU A 445 -11.37 6.19 12.25
N HIS A 446 -10.57 6.77 11.35
CA HIS A 446 -10.81 8.10 10.79
C HIS A 446 -11.60 8.09 9.48
N VAL A 447 -11.48 7.02 8.68
CA VAL A 447 -12.03 6.95 7.32
C VAL A 447 -12.97 5.77 7.17
N ASN A 448 -12.45 4.54 7.27
CA ASN A 448 -13.18 3.33 6.86
C ASN A 448 -14.41 3.05 7.74
N LEU A 449 -14.26 3.13 9.07
CA LEU A 449 -15.36 2.86 9.99
C LEU A 449 -16.48 3.93 9.89
N PRO A 450 -16.18 5.25 9.87
CA PRO A 450 -17.19 6.27 9.60
C PRO A 450 -17.98 6.06 8.30
N ASP A 451 -17.31 5.74 7.19
CA ASP A 451 -17.95 5.55 5.88
C ASP A 451 -18.85 4.31 5.88
N ALA A 452 -18.35 3.19 6.42
CA ALA A 452 -19.12 1.96 6.53
C ALA A 452 -20.36 2.11 7.44
N LEU A 453 -20.25 2.91 8.51
CA LEU A 453 -21.37 3.23 9.38
C LEU A 453 -22.46 4.02 8.65
N GLU A 454 -22.09 5.00 7.82
CA GLU A 454 -23.04 5.80 7.04
C GLU A 454 -23.79 4.92 6.03
N ALA A 455 -23.10 4.03 5.34
CA ALA A 455 -23.69 3.15 4.33
C ALA A 455 -24.62 2.06 4.91
N SER A 456 -24.38 1.63 6.16
CA SER A 456 -25.02 0.43 6.72
C SER A 456 -26.10 0.73 7.79
N LEU A 457 -26.22 1.98 8.24
CA LEU A 457 -27.07 2.37 9.37
C LEU A 457 -28.55 1.97 9.18
N ASP A 458 -29.15 2.34 8.05
CA ASP A 458 -30.58 2.11 7.79
C ASP A 458 -30.90 0.62 7.70
N ARG A 459 -30.05 -0.16 7.02
CA ARG A 459 -30.21 -1.61 6.90
C ARG A 459 -30.07 -2.29 8.27
N PHE A 460 -29.16 -1.81 9.10
CA PHE A 460 -29.02 -2.32 10.47
C PHE A 460 -30.25 -2.02 11.30
N ILE A 461 -30.81 -0.81 11.24
CA ILE A 461 -32.03 -0.44 11.99
C ILE A 461 -33.25 -1.24 11.50
N ALA A 462 -33.36 -1.45 10.19
CA ALA A 462 -34.51 -2.13 9.58
C ALA A 462 -34.70 -3.58 10.04
N ARG A 463 -33.65 -4.24 10.56
CA ARG A 463 -33.71 -5.64 11.02
C ARG A 463 -34.46 -5.82 12.35
N PHE A 464 -34.61 -4.76 13.14
CA PHE A 464 -35.18 -4.84 14.48
C PHE A 464 -36.69 -4.59 14.47
N SER A 465 -37.40 -5.30 15.35
CA SER A 465 -38.76 -4.96 15.73
C SER A 465 -38.78 -3.62 16.48
N ASP A 466 -39.95 -3.00 16.63
CA ASP A 466 -40.05 -1.71 17.33
C ASP A 466 -39.67 -1.83 18.82
N ASP A 467 -40.00 -2.96 19.45
CA ASP A 467 -39.62 -3.18 20.85
C ASP A 467 -38.10 -3.39 20.98
N ASP A 468 -37.49 -4.13 20.05
CA ASP A 468 -36.05 -4.35 20.07
C ASP A 468 -35.26 -3.08 19.77
N ALA A 469 -35.74 -2.30 18.80
CA ALA A 469 -35.15 -1.01 18.44
C ALA A 469 -35.21 -0.05 19.62
N ARG A 470 -36.35 0.04 20.32
CA ARG A 470 -36.51 0.86 21.52
C ARG A 470 -35.58 0.39 22.65
N HIS A 471 -35.46 -0.92 22.86
CA HIS A 471 -34.58 -1.47 23.89
C HIS A 471 -33.11 -1.12 23.62
N LEU A 472 -32.63 -1.40 22.41
CA LEU A 472 -31.25 -1.09 22.02
C LEU A 472 -30.96 0.42 22.12
N ALA A 473 -31.91 1.27 21.71
CA ALA A 473 -31.77 2.72 21.79
C ALA A 473 -31.52 3.21 23.23
N LEU A 474 -32.30 2.72 24.21
CA LEU A 474 -32.12 3.06 25.63
C LEU A 474 -30.80 2.52 26.20
N ARG A 475 -30.32 1.39 25.69
CA ARG A 475 -29.06 0.78 26.13
C ARG A 475 -27.85 1.50 25.57
N LEU A 476 -27.96 2.06 24.37
CA LEU A 476 -26.96 2.94 23.76
C LEU A 476 -26.94 4.30 24.43
N ASP A 477 -28.11 4.92 24.60
CA ASP A 477 -28.23 6.26 25.14
C ASP A 477 -29.53 6.40 25.95
N ALA A 478 -29.36 6.50 27.27
CA ALA A 478 -30.46 6.60 28.22
C ALA A 478 -31.26 7.91 28.07
N SER A 479 -30.72 8.94 27.41
CA SER A 479 -31.43 10.21 27.15
C SER A 479 -32.46 10.11 26.01
N SER A 480 -32.51 8.99 25.29
CA SER A 480 -33.37 8.81 24.12
C SER A 480 -34.86 8.57 24.45
N GLY A 481 -35.23 8.41 25.72
CA GLY A 481 -36.55 7.91 26.15
C GLY A 481 -37.77 8.78 25.84
N SER A 482 -37.61 9.97 25.25
CA SER A 482 -38.70 10.91 24.95
C SER A 482 -39.25 10.80 23.52
N VAL A 483 -38.69 9.93 22.67
CA VAL A 483 -39.12 9.77 21.25
C VAL A 483 -40.15 8.64 21.14
N THR A 484 -41.29 8.91 20.49
CA THR A 484 -42.39 7.94 20.34
C THR A 484 -42.10 6.83 19.33
N ASP A 485 -41.48 7.18 18.19
CA ASP A 485 -41.09 6.21 17.15
C ASP A 485 -39.80 5.47 17.50
N ALA A 486 -39.87 4.14 17.61
CA ALA A 486 -38.77 3.31 18.10
C ALA A 486 -37.55 3.29 17.16
N LYS A 487 -37.78 3.27 15.84
CA LYS A 487 -36.71 3.23 14.85
C LYS A 487 -35.99 4.57 14.73
N SER A 488 -36.73 5.67 14.76
CA SER A 488 -36.15 7.02 14.85
C SER A 488 -35.38 7.23 16.16
N MET A 489 -35.87 6.67 17.27
CA MET A 489 -35.18 6.69 18.55
C MET A 489 -33.84 5.95 18.50
N LEU A 490 -33.81 4.76 17.89
CA LEU A 490 -32.57 4.00 17.67
C LEU A 490 -31.60 4.72 16.74
N CYS A 491 -32.10 5.28 15.64
CA CYS A 491 -31.31 6.09 14.72
C CYS A 491 -30.60 7.24 15.45
N GLY A 492 -31.35 8.03 16.23
CA GLY A 492 -30.79 9.13 17.02
C GLY A 492 -29.76 8.67 18.06
N ALA A 493 -30.02 7.56 18.75
CA ALA A 493 -29.08 6.98 19.72
C ALA A 493 -27.78 6.50 19.06
N LEU A 494 -27.86 5.87 17.89
CA LEU A 494 -26.70 5.42 17.11
C LEU A 494 -25.86 6.60 16.62
N HIS A 495 -26.48 7.67 16.11
CA HIS A 495 -25.73 8.88 15.70
C HIS A 495 -24.97 9.52 16.85
N ARG A 496 -25.59 9.66 18.04
CA ARG A 496 -24.91 10.21 19.23
C ARG A 496 -23.81 9.29 19.74
N THR A 497 -24.05 7.98 19.73
CA THR A 497 -23.03 6.97 20.06
C THR A 497 -21.84 7.07 19.11
N ARG A 498 -22.08 7.09 17.79
CA ARG A 498 -21.06 7.25 16.76
C ARG A 498 -20.22 8.48 17.00
N ALA A 499 -20.86 9.65 17.14
CA ALA A 499 -20.16 10.90 17.36
C ALA A 499 -19.23 10.83 18.57
N LYS A 500 -19.72 10.31 19.71
CA LYS A 500 -18.94 10.28 20.94
C LYS A 500 -17.84 9.23 20.96
N VAL A 501 -18.12 8.03 20.46
CA VAL A 501 -17.17 6.91 20.44
C VAL A 501 -16.02 7.20 19.47
N LEU A 502 -16.33 7.66 18.25
CA LEU A 502 -15.30 8.00 17.27
C LEU A 502 -14.41 9.14 17.78
N GLU A 503 -14.98 10.19 18.38
CA GLU A 503 -14.20 11.29 18.98
C GLU A 503 -13.13 10.79 19.97
N VAL A 504 -13.47 9.80 20.81
CA VAL A 504 -12.55 9.25 21.82
C VAL A 504 -11.51 8.33 21.19
N TYR A 505 -11.92 7.38 20.34
CA TYR A 505 -11.01 6.41 19.74
C TYR A 505 -10.09 7.01 18.68
N GLN A 506 -10.53 8.02 17.94
CA GLN A 506 -9.68 8.78 17.00
C GLN A 506 -8.59 9.54 17.76
N ARG A 507 -8.93 10.22 18.86
CA ARG A 507 -7.93 10.88 19.72
C ARG A 507 -6.93 9.90 20.34
N TRP A 508 -7.41 8.75 20.80
CA TRP A 508 -6.56 7.69 21.35
C TRP A 508 -5.59 7.13 20.31
N SER A 509 -6.08 6.69 19.14
CA SER A 509 -5.24 6.12 18.08
C SER A 509 -4.23 7.12 17.51
N ALA A 510 -4.60 8.40 17.36
CA ALA A 510 -3.66 9.45 16.95
C ALA A 510 -2.51 9.64 17.95
N ARG A 511 -2.78 9.49 19.26
CA ARG A 511 -1.75 9.56 20.31
C ARG A 511 -0.81 8.35 20.23
N GLU A 512 -1.33 7.15 20.01
CA GLU A 512 -0.51 5.94 19.84
C GLU A 512 0.38 6.05 18.59
N LYS A 513 -0.19 6.51 17.45
CA LYS A 513 0.57 6.82 16.23
C LYS A 513 1.67 7.85 16.47
N GLY A 514 1.41 8.86 17.31
CA GLY A 514 2.37 9.91 17.67
C GLY A 514 3.58 9.47 18.49
N LYS A 515 3.60 8.23 19.01
CA LYS A 515 4.76 7.66 19.73
C LYS A 515 5.91 7.30 18.79
N PHE A 516 5.59 7.04 17.52
CA PHE A 516 6.56 6.80 16.45
C PHE A 516 6.98 8.13 15.83
N LYS A 517 8.27 8.46 15.91
CA LYS A 517 8.85 9.62 15.22
C LYS A 517 9.78 9.14 14.14
N MET A 518 9.44 9.45 12.89
CA MET A 518 10.42 9.35 11.81
C MET A 518 11.40 10.50 11.92
N GLY A 519 12.70 10.21 11.81
CA GLY A 519 13.75 11.21 11.66
C GLY A 519 14.62 10.86 10.46
N GLY A 520 15.11 11.88 9.75
CA GLY A 520 16.07 11.67 8.66
C GLY A 520 17.38 11.09 9.19
N ASP A 521 17.82 10.00 8.58
CA ASP A 521 19.18 9.49 8.73
C ASP A 521 20.09 10.19 7.72
N VAL A 522 20.95 11.07 8.22
CA VAL A 522 21.89 11.77 7.35
C VAL A 522 22.95 10.81 6.77
N SER A 523 23.21 9.69 7.45
CA SER A 523 24.24 8.71 7.05
C SER A 523 23.80 7.76 5.95
N HIS A 524 22.50 7.52 5.80
CA HIS A 524 21.93 6.68 4.75
C HIS A 524 21.04 7.53 3.82
N GLN A 525 21.49 7.73 2.58
CA GLN A 525 20.78 8.53 1.57
C GLN A 525 20.72 7.81 0.23
N SER A 526 19.58 7.91 -0.44
CA SER A 526 19.44 7.51 -1.85
C SER A 526 19.78 8.69 -2.76
N THR A 527 20.55 8.44 -3.81
CA THR A 527 20.79 9.41 -4.88
C THR A 527 19.92 9.04 -6.07
N LEU A 528 18.98 9.91 -6.41
CA LEU A 528 18.01 9.73 -7.50
C LEU A 528 18.32 10.65 -8.68
N HIS A 529 17.81 10.27 -9.85
CA HIS A 529 18.04 10.95 -11.12
C HIS A 529 16.77 11.66 -11.59
N ALA A 530 16.82 12.98 -11.78
CA ALA A 530 15.69 13.77 -12.24
C ALA A 530 15.90 14.34 -13.64
N PHE A 531 14.84 14.31 -14.45
CA PHE A 531 14.82 14.78 -15.84
C PHE A 531 13.56 15.60 -16.10
N VAL A 532 13.68 16.67 -16.89
CA VAL A 532 12.52 17.38 -17.44
C VAL A 532 12.07 16.63 -18.68
N SER A 533 10.78 16.35 -18.79
CA SER A 533 10.25 15.58 -19.91
C SER A 533 8.88 16.08 -20.39
N LYS A 534 8.77 16.10 -21.72
CA LYS A 534 7.54 16.24 -22.49
C LYS A 534 7.29 15.03 -23.39
N TYR A 535 8.01 13.92 -23.17
CA TYR A 535 7.80 12.68 -23.91
C TYR A 535 6.51 11.97 -23.45
N PRO A 536 5.79 11.26 -24.34
CA PRO A 536 4.50 10.68 -24.01
C PRO A 536 4.51 9.75 -22.79
N ALA A 537 5.59 9.02 -22.54
CA ALA A 537 5.71 8.15 -21.37
C ALA A 537 5.58 8.93 -20.04
N ALA A 538 6.15 10.14 -19.96
CA ALA A 538 6.10 10.97 -18.76
C ALA A 538 4.69 11.44 -18.39
N PHE A 539 3.73 11.45 -19.34
CA PHE A 539 2.32 11.71 -19.07
C PHE A 539 1.78 10.76 -17.98
N PHE A 540 2.18 9.50 -18.03
CA PHE A 540 1.68 8.42 -17.17
C PHE A 540 2.25 8.44 -15.76
N ALA A 541 3.32 9.22 -15.49
CA ALA A 541 3.83 9.40 -14.13
C ALA A 541 2.75 9.92 -13.17
N LYS A 542 1.82 10.75 -13.65
CA LYS A 542 0.69 11.26 -12.85
C LYS A 542 -0.26 10.14 -12.41
N LEU A 543 -0.47 9.14 -13.28
CA LEU A 543 -1.34 8.00 -13.01
C LEU A 543 -0.71 7.10 -11.93
N ALA A 544 0.58 6.79 -12.09
CA ALA A 544 1.34 6.00 -11.12
C ALA A 544 1.33 6.59 -9.69
N LEU A 545 1.22 7.92 -9.61
CA LEU A 545 1.23 8.68 -8.37
C LEU A 545 -0.19 9.08 -7.89
N GLY A 546 -1.24 8.62 -8.58
CA GLY A 546 -2.62 8.83 -8.18
C GLY A 546 -3.09 10.30 -8.20
N LEU A 547 -2.50 11.14 -9.06
CA LEU A 547 -2.89 12.56 -9.14
C LEU A 547 -4.28 12.70 -9.77
N CYS A 548 -5.17 13.50 -9.19
CA CYS A 548 -6.53 13.70 -9.72
C CYS A 548 -6.56 14.23 -11.18
N SER A 549 -5.48 14.90 -11.61
CA SER A 549 -5.31 15.38 -12.99
C SER A 549 -4.62 14.37 -13.93
N TRP A 550 -4.57 13.08 -13.57
CA TRP A 550 -3.82 12.07 -14.33
C TRP A 550 -4.30 11.96 -15.78
N ASN A 551 -5.61 11.91 -16.01
CA ASN A 551 -6.24 11.75 -17.33
C ASN A 551 -6.35 13.05 -18.13
N ARG A 552 -5.96 14.20 -17.56
CA ARG A 552 -6.07 15.50 -18.22
C ARG A 552 -5.02 15.64 -19.32
N VAL A 553 -5.41 15.23 -20.52
CA VAL A 553 -4.63 15.41 -21.75
C VAL A 553 -4.49 16.88 -22.09
N ALA A 554 -5.52 17.71 -21.87
CA ALA A 554 -5.47 19.15 -22.16
C ALA A 554 -4.29 19.83 -21.44
N LEU A 555 -4.17 19.63 -20.12
CA LEU A 555 -2.99 20.06 -19.36
C LEU A 555 -1.68 19.51 -19.95
N TRP A 556 -1.63 18.23 -20.33
CA TRP A 556 -0.42 17.67 -20.91
C TRP A 556 -0.03 18.33 -22.24
N GLN A 557 -1.00 18.82 -23.01
CA GLN A 557 -0.76 19.48 -24.30
C GLN A 557 -0.43 20.98 -24.17
N GLU A 558 -0.49 21.55 -22.95
CA GLU A 558 -0.12 22.95 -22.71
C GLU A 558 1.37 23.19 -23.03
N ALA A 559 1.65 24.24 -23.81
CA ALA A 559 3.01 24.60 -24.21
C ALA A 559 3.87 25.03 -23.01
N ARG A 560 3.26 25.70 -22.03
CA ARG A 560 3.92 26.19 -20.82
C ARG A 560 4.28 25.10 -19.81
N HIS A 561 3.82 23.86 -20.00
CA HIS A 561 3.84 22.80 -18.99
C HIS A 561 4.80 21.66 -19.36
N ALA A 562 5.51 21.09 -18.40
CA ALA A 562 6.25 19.83 -18.54
C ALA A 562 6.28 19.08 -17.19
N HIS A 563 6.80 17.84 -17.19
CA HIS A 563 7.01 17.09 -15.96
C HIS A 563 8.49 17.07 -15.59
N LEU A 564 8.79 17.21 -14.31
CA LEU A 564 10.05 16.79 -13.72
C LEU A 564 9.84 15.37 -13.19
N VAL A 565 10.33 14.37 -13.93
CA VAL A 565 10.25 12.96 -13.56
C VAL A 565 11.53 12.55 -12.83
N VAL A 566 11.39 11.78 -11.77
CA VAL A 566 12.50 11.32 -10.93
C VAL A 566 12.53 9.80 -10.95
N PHE A 567 13.69 9.22 -11.22
CA PHE A 567 13.92 7.78 -11.27
C PHE A 567 14.96 7.34 -10.24
N ASP A 568 14.78 6.13 -9.74
CA ASP A 568 15.81 5.45 -8.96
C ASP A 568 16.80 4.77 -9.92
N PRO A 569 18.07 5.18 -9.96
CA PRO A 569 19.05 4.62 -10.88
C PRO A 569 19.36 3.14 -10.62
N LEU A 570 19.08 2.62 -9.42
CA LEU A 570 19.30 1.21 -9.12
C LEU A 570 18.25 0.31 -9.78
N THR A 571 17.02 0.81 -9.88
CA THR A 571 15.87 0.03 -10.37
C THR A 571 15.39 0.47 -11.75
N GLY A 572 15.78 1.65 -12.22
CA GLY A 572 15.28 2.26 -13.46
C GLY A 572 13.81 2.68 -13.38
N LYS A 573 13.22 2.70 -12.18
CA LYS A 573 11.78 2.95 -11.97
C LYS A 573 11.50 4.35 -11.48
N LEU A 574 10.29 4.83 -11.78
CA LEU A 574 9.79 6.11 -11.31
C LEU A 574 9.78 6.16 -9.77
N ALA A 575 10.47 7.16 -9.21
CA ALA A 575 10.54 7.47 -7.79
C ALA A 575 9.62 8.64 -7.41
N GLY A 576 9.34 9.56 -8.33
CA GLY A 576 8.44 10.69 -8.10
C GLY A 576 8.26 11.60 -9.31
N VAL A 577 7.37 12.58 -9.18
CA VAL A 577 7.11 13.61 -10.19
C VAL A 577 6.91 14.99 -9.56
N ALA A 578 7.22 16.04 -10.30
CA ALA A 578 6.66 17.37 -10.12
C ALA A 578 6.21 17.94 -11.47
N LEU A 579 5.35 18.94 -11.44
CA LEU A 579 4.80 19.62 -12.60
C LEU A 579 5.46 20.99 -12.71
N LEU A 580 6.00 21.30 -13.88
CA LEU A 580 6.75 22.52 -14.16
C LEU A 580 5.97 23.41 -15.12
N TYR A 581 5.95 24.71 -14.83
CA TYR A 581 5.40 25.75 -15.70
C TYR A 581 6.42 26.84 -15.95
N VAL A 582 6.49 27.35 -17.17
CA VAL A 582 7.31 28.52 -17.52
C VAL A 582 6.39 29.68 -17.89
N GLU A 583 6.35 30.69 -17.03
CA GLU A 583 5.46 31.84 -17.17
C GLU A 583 6.10 33.14 -16.66
N VAL A 584 5.67 34.28 -17.20
CA VAL A 584 6.10 35.59 -16.70
C VAL A 584 5.38 35.89 -15.39
N ILE A 585 6.16 36.25 -14.37
CA ILE A 585 5.66 36.72 -13.08
C ILE A 585 6.01 38.22 -12.97
N PRO A 586 5.09 39.15 -13.31
CA PRO A 586 5.41 40.57 -13.44
C PRO A 586 6.02 41.22 -12.19
N ASP A 587 5.69 40.69 -11.01
CA ASP A 587 6.23 41.13 -9.72
C ASP A 587 7.71 40.77 -9.53
N LEU A 588 8.22 39.74 -10.24
CA LEU A 588 9.64 39.37 -10.29
C LEU A 588 10.34 40.05 -11.46
N ASP A 589 9.79 39.93 -12.67
CA ASP A 589 10.28 40.57 -13.90
C ASP A 589 9.11 40.72 -14.89
N ARG A 590 9.05 41.85 -15.60
CA ARG A 590 7.94 42.18 -16.50
C ARG A 590 7.93 41.38 -17.80
N THR A 591 9.07 40.84 -18.22
CA THR A 591 9.20 40.22 -19.55
C THR A 591 9.86 38.86 -19.51
N ARG A 592 10.81 38.64 -18.59
CA ARG A 592 11.51 37.36 -18.53
C ARG A 592 10.71 36.34 -17.70
N PRO A 593 10.64 35.08 -18.16
CA PRO A 593 9.85 34.06 -17.48
C PRO A 593 10.51 33.55 -16.20
N SER A 594 9.67 33.05 -15.30
CA SER A 594 10.00 32.32 -14.07
C SER A 594 9.57 30.87 -14.20
N LEU A 595 10.20 29.99 -13.42
CA LEU A 595 9.76 28.61 -13.26
C LEU A 595 8.74 28.53 -12.12
N ILE A 596 7.60 27.89 -12.35
CA ILE A 596 6.64 27.54 -11.31
C ILE A 596 6.65 26.02 -11.16
N ILE A 597 6.93 25.53 -9.96
CA ILE A 597 6.90 24.09 -9.63
C ILE A 597 5.68 23.78 -8.76
N ARG A 598 4.95 22.72 -9.07
CA ARG A 598 3.81 22.23 -8.27
C ARG A 598 3.71 20.71 -8.32
N GLY A 599 2.76 20.14 -7.56
CA GLY A 599 2.44 18.72 -7.65
C GLY A 599 3.62 17.79 -7.36
N ILE A 600 4.43 18.13 -6.35
CA ILE A 600 5.56 17.32 -5.89
C ILE A 600 5.01 16.06 -5.23
N ASN A 601 5.17 14.90 -5.89
CA ASN A 601 4.62 13.63 -5.41
C ASN A 601 5.63 12.50 -5.61
N PRO A 602 6.15 11.90 -4.53
CA PRO A 602 6.95 10.68 -4.59
C PRO A 602 6.03 9.44 -4.66
N THR A 603 6.57 8.31 -5.11
CA THR A 603 5.85 7.03 -5.03
C THR A 603 5.65 6.60 -3.57
N GLY A 604 4.64 5.76 -3.32
CA GLY A 604 4.36 5.28 -1.97
C GLY A 604 5.55 4.56 -1.32
N ALA A 605 6.29 3.78 -2.11
CA ALA A 605 7.50 3.09 -1.65
C ALA A 605 8.60 4.08 -1.22
N MET A 606 8.76 5.19 -1.96
CA MET A 606 9.77 6.20 -1.61
C MET A 606 9.40 6.98 -0.36
N VAL A 607 8.13 7.37 -0.21
CA VAL A 607 7.63 8.06 1.00
C VAL A 607 7.80 7.21 2.26
N ALA A 608 7.55 5.91 2.18
CA ALA A 608 7.70 5.02 3.32
C ALA A 608 9.16 4.98 3.82
N ASN A 609 10.12 5.02 2.90
CA ASN A 609 11.52 4.79 3.20
C ASN A 609 12.36 6.06 3.36
N HIS A 610 11.85 7.23 2.96
CA HIS A 610 12.61 8.48 2.93
C HIS A 610 11.90 9.63 3.64
N ASP A 611 12.72 10.54 4.18
CA ASP A 611 12.27 11.70 4.92
C ASP A 611 11.59 12.73 3.99
N PRO A 612 10.32 13.08 4.25
CA PRO A 612 9.56 14.04 3.44
C PRO A 612 10.25 15.42 3.32
N HIS A 613 11.01 15.85 4.33
CA HIS A 613 11.72 17.12 4.29
C HIS A 613 12.85 17.11 3.27
N SER A 614 13.66 16.05 3.25
CA SER A 614 14.72 15.86 2.25
C SER A 614 14.17 15.79 0.82
N ILE A 615 13.02 15.15 0.62
CA ILE A 615 12.37 15.06 -0.69
C ILE A 615 11.97 16.45 -1.19
N VAL A 616 11.14 17.18 -0.43
CA VAL A 616 10.69 18.54 -0.83
C VAL A 616 11.87 19.47 -1.09
N LYS A 617 12.89 19.42 -0.23
CA LYS A 617 14.10 20.20 -0.40
C LYS A 617 14.74 19.91 -1.76
N SER A 618 15.00 18.65 -2.06
CA SER A 618 15.66 18.28 -3.33
C SER A 618 14.88 18.72 -4.57
N PHE A 619 13.54 18.66 -4.59
CA PHE A 619 12.73 19.18 -5.70
C PHE A 619 12.92 20.68 -5.91
N PHE A 620 12.89 21.46 -4.83
CA PHE A 620 13.15 22.89 -4.92
C PHE A 620 14.60 23.21 -5.27
N ASP A 621 15.58 22.40 -4.86
CA ASP A 621 16.98 22.57 -5.30
C ASP A 621 17.10 22.38 -6.82
N VAL A 622 16.49 21.32 -7.36
CA VAL A 622 16.48 21.07 -8.81
C VAL A 622 15.74 22.19 -9.56
N ALA A 623 14.61 22.67 -9.06
CA ALA A 623 13.89 23.79 -9.68
C ALA A 623 14.75 25.07 -9.77
N ILE A 624 15.53 25.37 -8.72
CA ILE A 624 16.46 26.51 -8.73
C ILE A 624 17.61 26.30 -9.70
N SER A 625 18.19 25.10 -9.75
CA SER A 625 19.24 24.76 -10.72
C SER A 625 18.74 24.90 -12.16
N LEU A 626 17.55 24.37 -12.45
CA LEU A 626 16.86 24.52 -13.73
C LEU A 626 16.67 25.99 -14.11
N ALA A 627 16.15 26.81 -13.18
CA ALA A 627 15.94 28.22 -13.43
C ALA A 627 17.24 28.98 -13.73
N ARG A 628 18.34 28.64 -13.04
CA ARG A 628 19.66 29.22 -13.31
C ARG A 628 20.20 28.81 -14.68
N GLU A 629 20.13 27.52 -15.01
CA GLU A 629 20.65 26.95 -16.25
C GLU A 629 19.93 27.53 -17.47
N HIS A 630 18.61 27.70 -17.38
CA HIS A 630 17.78 28.21 -18.48
C HIS A 630 17.55 29.74 -18.42
N GLY A 631 18.30 30.47 -17.59
CA GLY A 631 18.27 31.94 -17.56
C GLY A 631 16.95 32.56 -17.09
N LEU A 632 16.19 31.84 -16.27
CA LEU A 632 14.92 32.30 -15.70
C LEU A 632 15.16 33.26 -14.52
N VAL A 633 14.20 34.15 -14.28
CA VAL A 633 14.34 35.21 -13.26
C VAL A 633 13.98 34.78 -11.85
N GLY A 634 13.29 33.65 -11.70
CA GLY A 634 12.84 33.20 -10.41
C GLY A 634 12.25 31.81 -10.43
N VAL A 635 12.10 31.27 -9.22
CA VAL A 635 11.36 30.03 -8.95
C VAL A 635 10.25 30.35 -7.96
N ALA A 636 9.03 29.94 -8.30
CA ALA A 636 7.87 30.04 -7.43
C ALA A 636 7.11 28.72 -7.33
N PHE A 637 6.23 28.63 -6.34
CA PHE A 637 5.26 27.55 -6.22
C PHE A 637 3.90 28.12 -5.80
N PRO A 638 2.77 27.52 -6.22
CA PRO A 638 1.45 27.99 -5.85
C PRO A 638 1.10 27.67 -4.39
N CYS A 639 0.23 28.49 -3.80
CA CYS A 639 -0.38 28.15 -2.51
C CYS A 639 -1.27 26.90 -2.65
N ASP A 640 -1.22 26.04 -1.64
CA ASP A 640 -2.00 24.81 -1.60
C ASP A 640 -3.52 25.05 -1.62
N GLY A 641 -4.00 26.16 -1.04
CA GLY A 641 -5.38 26.66 -1.18
C GLY A 641 -6.51 25.72 -0.71
N GLY A 642 -6.18 24.57 -0.10
CA GLY A 642 -7.14 23.53 0.29
C GLY A 642 -7.54 22.56 -0.82
N GLN A 643 -6.89 22.60 -1.99
CA GLN A 643 -7.14 21.68 -3.11
C GLN A 643 -5.93 20.78 -3.43
N ASP A 644 -5.00 20.64 -2.48
CA ASP A 644 -3.82 19.76 -2.59
C ASP A 644 -2.98 20.02 -3.86
N PHE A 645 -2.92 21.29 -4.31
CA PHE A 645 -2.22 21.68 -5.54
C PHE A 645 -0.73 21.36 -5.52
N MET A 646 -0.14 21.37 -4.33
CA MET A 646 1.28 21.08 -4.14
C MET A 646 1.57 19.59 -4.01
N SER A 647 0.66 18.79 -3.46
CA SER A 647 0.86 17.35 -3.25
C SER A 647 -0.46 16.70 -2.81
N ASN A 648 -0.83 15.56 -3.40
CA ASN A 648 -1.91 14.72 -2.84
C ASN A 648 -1.42 13.84 -1.68
N ARG A 649 -0.11 13.85 -1.41
CA ARG A 649 0.52 13.22 -0.25
C ARG A 649 0.56 14.20 0.92
N ASP A 650 -0.09 13.79 2.00
CA ASP A 650 -0.42 14.62 3.16
C ASP A 650 0.82 15.04 3.96
N ASP A 651 1.83 14.18 4.01
CA ASP A 651 3.14 14.39 4.64
C ASP A 651 4.00 15.40 3.87
N ILE A 652 4.08 15.27 2.55
CA ILE A 652 4.77 16.20 1.65
C ILE A 652 4.09 17.58 1.70
N GLY A 653 2.77 17.62 1.59
CA GLY A 653 1.99 18.86 1.68
C GLY A 653 2.15 19.56 3.03
N LYS A 654 2.22 18.81 4.14
CA LYS A 654 2.50 19.37 5.48
C LYS A 654 3.88 20.02 5.55
N VAL A 655 4.92 19.40 4.98
CA VAL A 655 6.26 19.99 4.93
C VAL A 655 6.25 21.33 4.19
N ILE A 656 5.62 21.37 3.01
CA ILE A 656 5.55 22.59 2.18
C ILE A 656 4.84 23.71 2.96
N ARG A 657 3.66 23.43 3.52
CA ARG A 657 2.90 24.39 4.32
C ARG A 657 3.67 24.90 5.54
N GLN A 658 4.29 23.99 6.31
CA GLN A 658 4.94 24.36 7.56
C GLN A 658 6.26 25.11 7.37
N ARG A 659 7.06 24.72 6.38
CA ARG A 659 8.41 25.25 6.20
C ARG A 659 8.45 26.43 5.24
N PHE A 660 7.58 26.47 4.23
CA PHE A 660 7.65 27.48 3.18
C PHE A 660 6.47 28.44 3.27
N GLU A 661 5.22 27.95 3.24
CA GLU A 661 4.06 28.86 3.25
C GLU A 661 3.93 29.66 4.56
N LYS A 662 4.03 29.01 5.73
CA LYS A 662 3.88 29.70 7.03
C LYS A 662 5.01 30.69 7.35
N ARG A 663 6.15 30.58 6.65
CA ARG A 663 7.33 31.44 6.86
C ARG A 663 7.47 32.54 5.82
N HIS A 664 6.45 32.72 4.98
CA HIS A 664 6.49 33.72 3.94
C HIS A 664 6.60 35.14 4.50
N VAL A 665 7.15 36.03 3.67
CA VAL A 665 7.12 37.47 3.91
C VAL A 665 6.58 38.20 2.66
N PRO A 666 5.93 39.37 2.80
CA PRO A 666 5.48 40.13 1.66
C PRO A 666 6.65 40.60 0.78
N LEU A 667 6.53 40.48 -0.55
CA LEU A 667 7.59 40.88 -1.49
C LEU A 667 8.02 42.35 -1.32
N TYR A 668 7.09 43.26 -1.02
CA TYR A 668 7.35 44.70 -0.94
C TYR A 668 8.16 45.14 0.30
N ARG A 669 8.29 44.30 1.33
CA ARG A 669 9.02 44.67 2.57
C ARG A 669 10.55 44.64 2.44
N ASP A 670 11.10 44.12 1.34
CA ASP A 670 12.56 43.98 1.15
C ASP A 670 13.16 44.84 0.03
N ARG A 671 12.36 45.67 -0.68
CA ARG A 671 12.95 46.62 -1.64
C ARG A 671 13.89 47.64 -0.96
N GLU A 672 13.77 47.84 0.35
CA GLU A 672 14.64 48.69 1.17
C GLU A 672 15.81 47.92 1.83
N ARG A 673 15.80 46.58 1.78
CA ARG A 673 16.84 45.67 2.34
C ARG A 673 17.53 44.87 1.24
N LEU A 674 17.94 45.56 0.19
CA LEU A 674 18.75 45.00 -0.90
C LEU A 674 20.20 44.64 -0.49
N GLU A 675 20.53 44.76 0.79
CA GLU A 675 21.83 44.39 1.34
C GLU A 675 21.67 43.20 2.30
N HIS A 676 21.90 42.00 1.75
CA HIS A 676 22.39 40.78 2.41
C HIS A 676 21.61 40.21 3.60
N GLU A 677 21.13 38.95 3.47
CA GLU A 677 21.41 37.80 4.37
C GLU A 677 20.31 36.72 4.38
N ILE A 678 19.06 37.01 3.99
CA ILE A 678 17.98 36.02 4.10
C ILE A 678 17.82 35.23 2.78
N ASP A 679 18.16 33.95 2.82
CA ASP A 679 17.84 33.00 1.74
C ASP A 679 16.31 32.94 1.54
N TRP A 680 15.85 33.28 0.34
CA TRP A 680 14.42 33.26 -0.02
C TRP A 680 13.81 31.86 0.14
N ARG A 681 14.66 30.84 0.18
CA ARG A 681 14.27 29.46 0.47
C ARG A 681 13.77 29.25 1.89
N ASP A 682 14.32 29.96 2.87
CA ASP A 682 13.90 29.87 4.28
C ASP A 682 12.79 30.87 4.63
N ALA A 683 12.62 31.91 3.81
CA ALA A 683 11.54 32.89 3.91
C ALA A 683 10.96 33.23 2.52
N PRO A 684 10.02 32.43 1.99
CA PRO A 684 9.48 32.67 0.64
C PRO A 684 8.78 34.03 0.50
N ARG A 685 8.81 34.62 -0.69
CA ARG A 685 8.15 35.91 -0.98
C ARG A 685 6.75 35.69 -1.51
N LEU A 686 5.75 36.26 -0.82
CA LEU A 686 4.36 36.23 -1.24
C LEU A 686 4.15 37.14 -2.46
N ILE A 687 3.59 36.58 -3.53
CA ILE A 687 3.25 37.25 -4.79
C ILE A 687 1.76 37.07 -5.06
N ARG A 688 1.07 38.16 -5.40
CA ARG A 688 -0.36 38.14 -5.75
C ARG A 688 -0.51 38.17 -7.26
N GLN A 689 -0.55 36.98 -7.84
CA GLN A 689 -0.71 36.81 -9.28
C GLN A 689 -1.66 35.65 -9.56
N THR A 690 -2.50 35.83 -10.58
CA THR A 690 -3.32 34.74 -11.10
C THR A 690 -2.45 33.73 -11.84
N PHE A 691 -2.48 32.50 -11.36
CA PHE A 691 -1.87 31.33 -11.98
C PHE A 691 -2.95 30.27 -12.20
N TYR A 692 -2.91 29.56 -13.32
CA TYR A 692 -3.83 28.47 -13.62
C TYR A 692 -3.07 27.15 -13.46
N ALA A 693 -3.42 26.36 -12.45
CA ALA A 693 -2.71 25.14 -12.14
C ALA A 693 -2.85 24.06 -13.22
N TYR A 694 -3.92 24.06 -14.01
CA TYR A 694 -4.13 23.07 -15.06
C TYR A 694 -3.87 23.68 -16.44
N GLU A 695 -4.75 23.42 -17.41
CA GLU A 695 -4.84 24.19 -18.65
C GLU A 695 -5.23 25.66 -18.38
N GLN A 696 -4.89 26.55 -19.31
CA GLN A 696 -5.18 27.97 -19.17
C GLN A 696 -6.69 28.20 -18.94
N GLY A 697 -7.04 28.86 -17.83
CA GLY A 697 -8.43 29.10 -17.43
C GLY A 697 -8.97 28.15 -16.36
N ASP A 698 -8.27 27.06 -16.02
CA ASP A 698 -8.70 26.10 -14.98
C ASP A 698 -7.68 25.97 -13.83
N GLY A 699 -8.18 25.63 -12.64
CA GLY A 699 -7.37 25.54 -11.42
C GLY A 699 -6.79 26.88 -11.00
N ARG A 700 -7.60 27.94 -11.00
CA ARG A 700 -7.18 29.31 -10.68
C ARG A 700 -6.65 29.42 -9.24
N ILE A 701 -5.46 29.98 -9.10
CA ILE A 701 -4.76 30.29 -7.85
C ILE A 701 -4.33 31.75 -7.90
N GLU A 702 -4.50 32.49 -6.80
CA GLU A 702 -4.20 33.94 -6.74
C GLU A 702 -2.91 34.26 -6.00
N THR A 703 -2.27 33.25 -5.42
CA THR A 703 -1.11 33.40 -4.55
C THR A 703 -0.01 32.44 -4.96
N LEU A 704 1.17 33.01 -5.22
CA LEU A 704 2.42 32.29 -5.43
C LEU A 704 3.42 32.65 -4.33
N TYR A 705 4.33 31.73 -4.05
CA TYR A 705 5.46 31.94 -3.14
C TYR A 705 6.76 31.79 -3.93
N ALA A 706 7.51 32.88 -4.11
CA ALA A 706 8.83 32.83 -4.72
C ALA A 706 9.90 32.41 -3.71
N ILE A 707 10.68 31.39 -4.06
CA ILE A 707 11.74 30.80 -3.23
C ILE A 707 13.14 31.15 -3.72
N TRP A 708 13.23 31.75 -4.90
CA TRP A 708 14.48 32.21 -5.49
C TRP A 708 14.20 33.27 -6.55
N ALA A 709 15.13 34.23 -6.67
CA ALA A 709 15.18 35.18 -7.76
C ALA A 709 16.62 35.33 -8.26
N ALA A 710 16.79 35.59 -9.55
CA ALA A 710 18.08 35.93 -10.11
C ALA A 710 18.58 37.27 -9.52
N PRO A 711 19.89 37.42 -9.26
CA PRO A 711 20.46 38.71 -8.91
C PRO A 711 20.09 39.74 -9.97
N ILE A 712 19.75 40.97 -9.55
CA ILE A 712 19.53 42.07 -10.48
C ILE A 712 20.89 42.43 -11.08
N THR A 713 21.29 41.75 -12.15
CA THR A 713 22.46 42.17 -12.93
C THR A 713 22.08 43.46 -13.66
N ALA A 714 22.78 44.55 -13.36
CA ALA A 714 22.76 45.74 -14.21
C ALA A 714 23.13 45.29 -15.62
N LEU A 715 22.19 45.44 -16.56
CA LEU A 715 22.42 45.15 -17.97
C LEU A 715 23.70 45.86 -18.43
N PRO A 716 24.57 45.20 -19.24
CA PRO A 716 25.60 45.94 -19.96
C PRO A 716 24.90 46.99 -20.84
N PRO A 717 25.43 48.21 -20.95
CA PRO A 717 24.85 49.21 -21.83
C PRO A 717 24.79 48.65 -23.24
N GLN A 718 23.57 48.58 -23.79
CA GLN A 718 23.36 48.29 -25.21
C GLN A 718 24.26 49.25 -26.00
N ARG A 719 25.17 48.69 -26.81
CA ARG A 719 25.81 49.46 -27.86
C ARG A 719 24.70 50.04 -28.72
N ALA A 720 24.62 51.37 -28.74
CA ALA A 720 23.80 52.07 -29.69
C ALA A 720 24.36 51.79 -31.09
N ASP A 721 23.72 50.90 -31.82
CA ASP A 721 23.83 50.84 -33.27
C ASP A 721 23.21 52.13 -33.83
N GLY A 722 24.06 53.13 -34.01
CA GLY A 722 23.77 54.31 -34.81
C GLY A 722 23.72 53.91 -36.28
N GLY A 723 22.50 53.89 -36.83
CA GLY A 723 22.21 53.61 -38.23
C GLY A 723 23.00 54.51 -39.18
N GLY A 724 23.37 53.91 -40.32
CA GLY A 724 24.11 54.56 -41.38
C GLY A 724 23.35 55.69 -42.06
N ASP A 725 24.10 56.72 -42.42
CA ASP A 725 23.72 57.70 -43.43
C ASP A 725 24.56 57.40 -44.68
N GLN A 726 23.91 56.90 -45.74
CA GLN A 726 24.50 56.74 -47.06
C GLN A 726 24.62 58.12 -47.73
N LYS A 727 25.85 58.57 -47.97
CA LYS A 727 26.17 59.54 -49.03
C LYS A 727 27.05 58.90 -50.09
N VAL A 728 26.65 59.14 -51.33
CA VAL A 728 27.15 58.61 -52.60
C VAL A 728 28.62 59.00 -52.87
N SER A 729 29.38 58.02 -53.37
CA SER A 729 30.59 57.97 -54.26
C SER A 729 31.31 59.27 -54.70
N PRO A 730 32.64 59.24 -55.03
CA PRO A 730 33.25 58.21 -55.89
C PRO A 730 34.73 57.78 -55.66
N ALA A 731 35.00 56.56 -56.16
CA ALA A 731 36.17 56.06 -56.88
C ALA A 731 37.62 56.43 -56.48
N LYS A 732 38.44 55.38 -56.35
CA LYS A 732 39.78 55.10 -56.91
C LYS A 732 40.71 54.49 -55.83
N VAL A 733 41.19 53.25 -55.97
CA VAL A 733 42.35 52.74 -56.76
C VAL A 733 43.37 52.22 -55.74
N CYS A 734 43.79 50.95 -55.91
CA CYS A 734 45.04 50.33 -55.42
C CYS A 734 45.28 50.37 -53.88
N GLU A 735 46.06 49.52 -53.22
CA GLU A 735 47.01 48.47 -53.55
C GLU A 735 47.31 47.75 -52.22
N GLU A 736 47.75 46.50 -52.34
CA GLU A 736 48.75 45.83 -51.49
C GLU A 736 48.45 45.41 -50.03
N SER A 737 48.64 44.09 -49.88
CA SER A 737 49.13 43.29 -48.73
C SER A 737 48.08 42.57 -47.88
#